data_AF-A0A1Q7AEI3-F1
#
_entry.id   AF-A0A1Q7AEI3-F1
#
_cell.length_a   1.000
_cell.length_b   1.000
_cell.length_c   1.000
_cell.angle_alpha   90.00
_cell.angle_beta   90.00
_cell.angle_gamma   90.00
#
_symmetry.space_group_name_H-M   'P 1'
#
loop_
_entity.id
_entity.type
_entity.pdbx_description
1 polymer ?
#
loop_
_entity_poly.entity_id
_entity_poly.type
_entity_poly.pdbx_seq_one_letter_code
_entity_poly.pdbx_strand_id
1 'polypeptide(L)'
;MRVLLALLVAAQNPVVPAPPPPPSPTPDTAHLVIVATTDVHGRVLGWDYVHDVAAPGGLARAATILETLRAQYPDQVVLVDAGDLIEGNLFAAYFARRDQERPHPLVDALNAMQYDAATPGNHDFDFGPSVLARALQDATYRYVSANVYRGGTDTLLYAPYSVIERAGVKVGITGFTTPGVMVWDRGPLGGRVRVRRIEETAPAALQRLEQAGAEVRVVLIHSGLGEPASYDTTGVGAENAALSLAGIVPRPDVVIVGHTHREVRDYVVNGVHFVQPKNGALSLAVVQVWLTREPGTGDRGPGAYRVTSVRADLLPLTSTPELPRFTRRFAAAHERVRTWAATPLGSAGPGFSGRFARAEDTPLLDFINEVQRRRAGADLSAAADFDLDAGLPEGEVRMRDVAGIYPYENTLRAVRISGRQLREYLEHAGRYFRTYQPGAPIVDDSVPGSNYDVVSGANYDLDLSQPPGQRIRGLAFRGRPVQPTDSFTLALASYRQEGGGGYTMLQGAPVVYDRGESIRDLLAQEIGKVGTITAPPYYTPSWSILPPAREAVHLAFAPAAPPVSQRDSTVLRVLAINDFHGALEARIWPWSDGRPVGGAAALKPWLDSLARACGCTTVRLDGGDEMQGTLLSNFSFGLPAIATLNAFGIDAATIGNHEFDWSVDTLRARMAGAKYRFLAANITDSGGTARPEWAGPWTLIQRGGLKIAVIGLALRATPTNTAPRNVRGLAFGDGAAAVRRVLPRARAAADFVIVLAHEGAFCDGAPGPDPVPAGACHGEIVDIARGLDSGTVDLIVSGHTHSLVNTVVHGIPIVQARSSGAGIAVVDFVRVRGTERQVRARIETPYADQVRPDAALADTLRPYQRDIETVTGRSVARIKTELRRGGEEYALGRLIADAQRNMTKTDVALVNSGGIRADLAAGTVTYGDLYQVQPFQNRLVRLFVPGKLLKAALEHAVAGDRADAHASGLEVWYDPRKRVGHRVTKVRLANGRGLDDGRTYTVAVSDFLAAGGSGYTMFRGLPAEDLGLVDLDALIQYLAVLRPPVEAPGDARVHRR
;
A
#
# COMPACT_ATOMS: atom_id res chain seq x y z
N MET A 1 43.06 36.70 -0.24
CA MET A 1 42.16 36.55 -1.41
C MET A 1 42.59 35.30 -2.17
N ARG A 2 41.75 34.36 -2.59
CA ARG A 2 40.40 33.91 -2.24
C ARG A 2 40.24 32.62 -3.08
N VAL A 3 39.76 31.52 -2.49
CA VAL A 3 39.26 30.29 -3.15
C VAL A 3 40.31 29.25 -3.61
N LEU A 4 40.71 28.40 -2.66
CA LEU A 4 41.05 26.97 -2.83
C LEU A 4 40.09 26.18 -1.91
N LEU A 5 39.77 24.93 -2.26
CA LEU A 5 38.90 23.95 -1.57
C LEU A 5 37.37 24.02 -1.85
N ALA A 6 36.95 23.40 -2.95
CA ALA A 6 35.58 22.88 -3.14
C ALA A 6 35.60 21.73 -4.15
N LEU A 7 36.01 20.52 -3.72
CA LEU A 7 35.74 19.26 -4.45
C LEU A 7 35.97 17.97 -3.62
N LEU A 8 35.93 18.05 -2.28
CA LEU A 8 35.97 16.88 -1.39
C LEU A 8 35.23 17.20 -0.08
N VAL A 9 33.89 17.14 -0.09
CA VAL A 9 33.09 16.86 1.11
C VAL A 9 31.94 15.95 0.69
N ALA A 10 32.07 14.68 1.05
CA ALA A 10 31.08 13.64 0.85
C ALA A 10 29.76 13.96 1.57
N ALA A 11 28.65 13.58 0.93
CA ALA A 11 27.31 13.64 1.48
C ALA A 11 27.21 12.80 2.77
N GLN A 12 26.94 13.44 3.90
CA GLN A 12 26.51 12.78 5.13
C GLN A 12 24.98 12.69 5.13
N ASN A 13 24.46 11.54 4.69
CA ASN A 13 23.09 11.13 5.02
C ASN A 13 23.05 10.71 6.51
N PRO A 14 21.92 10.86 7.21
CA PRO A 14 21.80 10.42 8.60
C PRO A 14 21.94 8.89 8.64
N VAL A 15 23.02 8.44 9.27
CA VAL A 15 23.28 7.04 9.60
C VAL A 15 22.26 6.63 10.65
N VAL A 16 21.30 5.78 10.27
CA VAL A 16 20.57 4.95 11.23
C VAL A 16 21.64 4.19 12.03
N PRO A 17 21.65 4.24 13.38
CA PRO A 17 22.61 3.44 14.12
C PRO A 17 22.40 1.99 13.72
N ALA A 18 23.43 1.38 13.16
CA ALA A 18 23.39 -0.02 12.77
C ALA A 18 22.93 -0.84 13.99
N PRO A 19 22.02 -1.81 13.83
CA PRO A 19 21.87 -2.84 14.84
C PRO A 19 23.27 -3.40 15.12
N PRO A 20 23.62 -3.66 16.40
CA PRO A 20 24.94 -4.14 16.74
C PRO A 20 25.28 -5.31 15.82
N PRO A 21 26.50 -5.36 15.26
CA PRO A 21 26.92 -6.49 14.44
C PRO A 21 26.60 -7.77 15.22
N PRO A 22 26.09 -8.82 14.56
CA PRO A 22 25.92 -10.10 15.25
C PRO A 22 27.24 -10.40 15.96
N PRO A 23 27.19 -10.86 17.23
CA PRO A 23 28.40 -11.18 17.96
C PRO A 23 29.28 -12.03 17.04
N SER A 24 30.58 -11.70 16.96
CA SER A 24 31.56 -12.45 16.16
C SER A 24 31.23 -13.94 16.32
N PRO A 25 30.99 -14.67 15.21
CA PRO A 25 30.53 -16.05 15.33
C PRO A 25 31.48 -16.75 16.29
N THR A 26 30.90 -17.28 17.37
CA THR A 26 31.55 -18.40 18.03
C THR A 26 31.90 -19.40 16.91
N PRO A 27 33.01 -20.13 16.97
CA PRO A 27 33.48 -21.02 15.89
C PRO A 27 32.42 -22.00 15.32
N ASP A 28 31.29 -22.12 16.01
CA ASP A 28 30.19 -23.06 15.79
C ASP A 28 28.88 -22.43 15.27
N THR A 29 28.81 -21.15 14.88
CA THR A 29 27.59 -20.57 14.24
C THR A 29 27.87 -19.97 12.87
N ALA A 30 26.87 -19.98 11.98
CA ALA A 30 26.93 -19.37 10.65
C ALA A 30 25.60 -18.74 10.26
N HIS A 31 25.64 -17.84 9.29
CA HIS A 31 24.49 -17.09 8.79
C HIS A 31 24.60 -16.88 7.28
N LEU A 32 23.48 -17.08 6.57
CA LEU A 32 23.38 -16.90 5.13
C LEU A 32 22.19 -16.01 4.79
N VAL A 33 22.31 -15.26 3.70
CA VAL A 33 21.23 -14.43 3.15
C VAL A 33 20.94 -14.88 1.73
N ILE A 34 19.86 -15.62 1.52
CA ILE A 34 19.41 -16.01 0.18
C ILE A 34 18.53 -14.90 -0.36
N VAL A 35 18.94 -14.32 -1.47
CA VAL A 35 18.23 -13.27 -2.19
C VAL A 35 17.68 -13.88 -3.48
N ALA A 36 16.41 -13.63 -3.81
CA ALA A 36 15.84 -14.23 -5.00
C ALA A 36 14.91 -13.33 -5.80
N THR A 37 14.94 -13.54 -7.12
CA THR A 37 13.99 -13.03 -8.11
C THR A 37 13.26 -14.19 -8.78
N THR A 38 12.18 -13.89 -9.50
CA THR A 38 11.45 -14.80 -10.37
C THR A 38 10.68 -13.99 -11.41
N ASP A 39 10.31 -14.62 -12.52
CA ASP A 39 9.40 -14.08 -13.53
C ASP A 39 9.81 -12.66 -13.96
N VAL A 40 11.11 -12.43 -14.17
CA VAL A 40 11.69 -11.12 -14.48
C VAL A 40 11.11 -10.55 -15.78
N HIS A 41 10.76 -11.43 -16.71
CA HIS A 41 10.05 -11.11 -17.94
C HIS A 41 10.68 -9.95 -18.76
N GLY A 42 12.00 -10.00 -18.98
CA GLY A 42 12.69 -8.94 -19.72
C GLY A 42 12.84 -7.60 -19.00
N ARG A 43 12.44 -7.47 -17.74
CA ARG A 43 12.57 -6.21 -16.97
C ARG A 43 13.98 -6.00 -16.43
N VAL A 44 14.93 -5.68 -17.31
CA VAL A 44 16.28 -5.26 -16.91
C VAL A 44 16.24 -3.88 -16.25
N LEU A 45 15.52 -2.94 -16.87
CA LEU A 45 15.28 -1.58 -16.36
C LEU A 45 13.81 -1.41 -15.97
N GLY A 46 13.52 -0.42 -15.14
CA GLY A 46 12.17 0.00 -14.75
C GLY A 46 11.46 0.78 -15.86
N TRP A 47 11.21 0.13 -17.00
CA TRP A 47 10.59 0.75 -18.18
C TRP A 47 9.45 -0.08 -18.76
N ASP A 48 8.39 0.59 -19.17
CA ASP A 48 7.32 0.03 -19.99
C ASP A 48 7.55 0.46 -21.45
N TYR A 49 7.90 -0.51 -22.29
CA TYR A 49 8.18 -0.26 -23.72
C TYR A 49 6.93 -0.12 -24.58
N VAL A 50 5.76 -0.54 -24.09
CA VAL A 50 4.48 -0.36 -24.80
C VAL A 50 4.05 1.11 -24.67
N HIS A 51 4.06 1.62 -23.44
CA HIS A 51 3.65 3.00 -23.15
C HIS A 51 4.79 4.03 -23.26
N ASP A 52 6.04 3.57 -23.39
CA ASP A 52 7.27 4.37 -23.40
C ASP A 52 7.40 5.31 -22.19
N VAL A 53 7.21 4.74 -21.00
CA VAL A 53 7.29 5.47 -19.73
C VAL A 53 8.04 4.65 -18.67
N ALA A 54 8.52 5.33 -17.64
CA ALA A 54 9.06 4.67 -16.46
C ALA A 54 7.99 3.77 -15.82
N ALA A 55 8.38 2.56 -15.46
CA ALA A 55 7.54 1.55 -14.84
C ALA A 55 8.13 1.12 -13.49
N PRO A 56 7.31 0.60 -12.57
CA PRO A 56 7.82 0.02 -11.34
C PRO A 56 8.59 -1.30 -11.59
N GLY A 57 9.52 -1.63 -10.69
CA GLY A 57 10.29 -2.88 -10.72
C GLY A 57 11.58 -2.84 -11.55
N GLY A 58 12.04 -4.01 -12.01
CA GLY A 58 13.22 -4.17 -12.83
C GLY A 58 14.52 -4.47 -12.06
N LEU A 59 15.40 -5.26 -12.69
CA LEU A 59 16.66 -5.72 -12.10
C LEU A 59 17.58 -4.55 -11.69
N ALA A 60 17.51 -3.41 -12.36
CA ALA A 60 18.26 -2.21 -11.98
C ALA A 60 17.96 -1.73 -10.55
N ARG A 61 16.73 -1.92 -10.05
CA ARG A 61 16.34 -1.61 -8.67
C ARG A 61 16.72 -2.72 -7.71
N ALA A 62 16.54 -3.97 -8.13
CA ALA A 62 17.00 -5.14 -7.37
C ALA A 62 18.52 -5.06 -7.09
N ALA A 63 19.31 -4.62 -8.07
CA ALA A 63 20.75 -4.43 -7.94
C ALA A 63 21.12 -3.43 -6.83
N THR A 64 20.35 -2.35 -6.65
CA THR A 64 20.56 -1.38 -5.56
C THR A 64 20.41 -2.04 -4.18
N ILE A 65 19.35 -2.84 -3.99
CA ILE A 65 19.12 -3.56 -2.72
C ILE A 65 20.19 -4.63 -2.52
N LEU A 66 20.52 -5.38 -3.57
CA LEU A 66 21.54 -6.42 -3.53
C LEU A 66 22.91 -5.88 -3.09
N GLU A 67 23.33 -4.72 -3.58
CA GLU A 67 24.58 -4.08 -3.15
C GLU A 67 24.55 -3.69 -1.68
N THR A 68 23.41 -3.22 -1.20
CA THR A 68 23.21 -2.92 0.22
C THR A 68 23.33 -4.19 1.06
N LEU A 69 22.70 -5.29 0.63
CA LEU A 69 22.76 -6.58 1.32
C LEU A 69 24.17 -7.17 1.30
N ARG A 70 24.90 -7.09 0.17
CA ARG A 70 26.29 -7.57 0.10
C ARG A 70 27.24 -6.73 0.94
N ALA A 71 27.02 -5.42 1.04
CA ALA A 71 27.79 -4.56 1.93
C ALA A 71 27.52 -4.87 3.41
N GLN A 72 26.27 -5.19 3.75
CA GLN A 72 25.86 -5.54 5.11
C GLN A 72 26.28 -6.96 5.52
N TYR A 73 26.25 -7.90 4.58
CA TYR A 73 26.50 -9.33 4.80
C TYR A 73 27.61 -9.83 3.86
N PRO A 74 28.87 -9.39 4.06
CA PRO A 74 29.98 -9.80 3.20
C PRO A 74 30.13 -11.32 3.23
N ASP A 75 30.37 -11.91 2.06
CA ASP A 75 30.57 -13.35 1.82
C ASP A 75 29.44 -14.30 2.26
N GLN A 76 28.28 -13.76 2.65
CA GLN A 76 27.12 -14.53 3.15
C GLN A 76 25.93 -14.57 2.17
N VAL A 77 25.94 -13.73 1.12
CA VAL A 77 24.82 -13.58 0.20
C VAL A 77 24.87 -14.66 -0.90
N VAL A 78 23.75 -15.36 -1.08
CA VAL A 78 23.46 -16.25 -2.20
C VAL A 78 22.37 -15.62 -3.05
N LEU A 79 22.56 -15.45 -4.35
CA LEU A 79 21.59 -14.83 -5.25
C LEU A 79 21.06 -15.82 -6.29
N VAL A 80 19.75 -16.01 -6.36
CA VAL A 80 19.12 -17.01 -7.23
C VAL A 80 17.91 -16.49 -7.99
N ASP A 81 17.55 -17.14 -9.11
CA ASP A 81 16.35 -16.81 -9.89
C ASP A 81 15.47 -18.04 -10.17
N ALA A 82 14.15 -17.92 -9.99
CA ALA A 82 13.21 -19.02 -10.17
C ALA A 82 12.55 -19.12 -11.56
N GLY A 83 13.11 -18.52 -12.60
CA GLY A 83 12.75 -18.75 -14.01
C GLY A 83 11.86 -17.66 -14.63
N ASP A 84 11.58 -17.80 -15.94
CA ASP A 84 10.90 -16.82 -16.80
C ASP A 84 11.66 -15.51 -16.93
N LEU A 85 12.84 -15.62 -17.55
CA LEU A 85 13.74 -14.52 -17.80
C LEU A 85 13.56 -13.94 -19.21
N ILE A 86 13.67 -14.78 -20.24
CA ILE A 86 13.99 -14.36 -21.62
C ILE A 86 12.80 -14.04 -22.53
N GLU A 87 11.61 -13.86 -21.97
CA GLU A 87 10.36 -13.48 -22.65
C GLU A 87 9.59 -12.45 -21.81
N GLY A 88 8.55 -11.79 -22.34
CA GLY A 88 7.53 -11.12 -21.53
C GLY A 88 7.28 -9.67 -21.93
N ASN A 89 8.33 -8.87 -22.11
CA ASN A 89 8.23 -7.52 -22.66
C ASN A 89 9.00 -7.38 -23.97
N LEU A 90 8.85 -6.22 -24.61
CA LEU A 90 9.51 -5.93 -25.89
C LEU A 90 11.04 -5.98 -25.81
N PHE A 91 11.65 -5.77 -24.64
CA PHE A 91 13.09 -5.89 -24.47
C PHE A 91 13.53 -7.33 -24.67
N ALA A 92 12.89 -8.29 -24.01
CA ALA A 92 13.15 -9.71 -24.21
C ALA A 92 12.91 -10.15 -25.66
N ALA A 93 11.74 -9.81 -26.23
CA ALA A 93 11.39 -10.18 -27.60
C ALA A 93 12.40 -9.66 -28.66
N TYR A 94 12.87 -8.42 -28.49
CA TYR A 94 13.85 -7.82 -29.38
C TYR A 94 15.16 -8.61 -29.43
N PHE A 95 15.72 -8.97 -28.27
CA PHE A 95 16.98 -9.71 -28.19
C PHE A 95 16.83 -11.21 -28.48
N ALA A 96 15.63 -11.76 -28.33
CA ALA A 96 15.34 -13.14 -28.72
C ALA A 96 15.28 -13.31 -30.25
N ARG A 97 14.64 -12.37 -30.97
CA ARG A 97 14.32 -12.52 -32.40
C ARG A 97 15.11 -11.64 -33.35
N ARG A 98 15.58 -10.46 -32.92
CA ARG A 98 16.08 -9.43 -33.84
C ARG A 98 17.57 -9.13 -33.66
N ASP A 99 18.00 -8.87 -32.44
CA ASP A 99 19.39 -8.53 -32.13
C ASP A 99 20.01 -9.64 -31.27
N GLN A 100 20.98 -10.37 -31.81
CA GLN A 100 21.63 -11.49 -31.12
C GLN A 100 22.89 -11.03 -30.37
N GLU A 101 22.82 -9.87 -29.71
CA GLU A 101 23.91 -9.34 -28.89
C GLU A 101 24.44 -10.38 -27.90
N ARG A 102 25.78 -10.41 -27.74
CA ARG A 102 26.46 -11.30 -26.80
C ARG A 102 27.38 -10.51 -25.86
N PRO A 103 27.26 -10.69 -24.52
CA PRO A 103 26.26 -11.53 -23.85
C PRO A 103 24.82 -11.04 -24.07
N HIS A 104 23.85 -11.96 -24.09
CA HIS A 104 22.44 -11.60 -24.18
C HIS A 104 22.10 -10.64 -23.02
N PRO A 105 21.45 -9.47 -23.22
CA PRO A 105 21.36 -8.43 -22.19
C PRO A 105 20.74 -8.87 -20.85
N LEU A 106 19.78 -9.81 -20.84
CA LEU A 106 19.28 -10.41 -19.60
C LEU A 106 20.31 -11.31 -18.90
N VAL A 107 21.07 -12.09 -19.65
CA VAL A 107 22.15 -12.92 -19.09
C VAL A 107 23.27 -12.01 -18.57
N ASP A 108 23.57 -10.93 -19.30
CA ASP A 108 24.52 -9.91 -18.84
C ASP A 108 24.06 -9.19 -17.56
N ALA A 109 22.76 -8.93 -17.42
CA ALA A 109 22.18 -8.38 -16.20
C ALA A 109 22.41 -9.31 -14.99
N LEU A 110 22.14 -10.62 -15.14
CA LEU A 110 22.39 -11.60 -14.09
C LEU A 110 23.89 -11.78 -13.81
N ASN A 111 24.75 -11.76 -14.84
CA ASN A 111 26.21 -11.78 -14.68
C ASN A 111 26.70 -10.56 -13.90
N ALA A 112 26.23 -9.36 -14.24
CA ALA A 112 26.59 -8.11 -13.57
C ALA A 112 26.14 -8.08 -12.10
N MET A 113 25.01 -8.74 -11.80
CA MET A 113 24.52 -8.94 -10.43
C MET A 113 25.19 -10.12 -9.72
N GLN A 114 26.02 -10.91 -10.41
CA GLN A 114 26.70 -12.09 -9.88
C GLN A 114 25.70 -13.08 -9.25
N TYR A 115 24.71 -13.52 -10.03
CA TYR A 115 23.84 -14.62 -9.62
C TYR A 115 24.66 -15.90 -9.38
N ASP A 116 24.16 -16.77 -8.52
CA ASP A 116 24.76 -18.08 -8.22
C ASP A 116 24.11 -19.18 -9.05
N ALA A 117 22.77 -19.18 -9.12
CA ALA A 117 22.01 -20.16 -9.86
C ALA A 117 20.65 -19.63 -10.35
N ALA A 118 20.14 -20.25 -11.41
CA ALA A 118 18.79 -20.03 -11.90
C ALA A 118 18.17 -21.36 -12.39
N THR A 119 16.84 -21.43 -12.50
CA THR A 119 16.11 -22.54 -13.12
C THR A 119 15.35 -22.05 -14.34
N PRO A 120 15.10 -22.87 -15.37
CA PRO A 120 14.22 -22.47 -16.47
C PRO A 120 12.76 -22.43 -16.03
N GLY A 121 12.05 -21.40 -16.47
CA GLY A 121 10.59 -21.34 -16.43
C GLY A 121 9.95 -21.81 -17.74
N ASN A 122 8.63 -21.65 -17.87
CA ASN A 122 7.94 -22.03 -19.10
C ASN A 122 8.26 -21.05 -20.24
N HIS A 123 8.20 -19.75 -19.98
CA HIS A 123 8.39 -18.71 -20.98
C HIS A 123 9.85 -18.62 -21.48
N ASP A 124 10.79 -19.28 -20.81
CA ASP A 124 12.15 -19.44 -21.33
C ASP A 124 12.22 -20.34 -22.59
N PHE A 125 11.14 -21.06 -22.92
CA PHE A 125 11.05 -21.92 -24.11
C PHE A 125 10.22 -21.34 -25.27
N ASP A 126 9.57 -20.18 -25.13
CA ASP A 126 8.67 -19.58 -26.13
C ASP A 126 9.37 -19.35 -27.49
N PHE A 127 10.64 -18.95 -27.47
CA PHE A 127 11.45 -18.77 -28.68
C PHE A 127 12.18 -20.05 -29.13
N GLY A 128 11.92 -21.16 -28.45
CA GLY A 128 12.51 -22.47 -28.66
C GLY A 128 13.82 -22.70 -27.88
N PRO A 129 14.16 -23.97 -27.58
CA PRO A 129 15.26 -24.32 -26.67
C PRO A 129 16.64 -23.91 -27.18
N SER A 130 16.78 -23.65 -28.49
CA SER A 130 18.04 -23.17 -29.08
C SER A 130 18.35 -21.71 -28.74
N VAL A 131 17.33 -20.87 -28.54
CA VAL A 131 17.51 -19.45 -28.19
C VAL A 131 18.02 -19.36 -26.76
N LEU A 132 17.34 -20.04 -25.83
CA LEU A 132 17.78 -20.17 -24.44
C LEU A 132 19.19 -20.77 -24.35
N ALA A 133 19.45 -21.89 -25.02
CA ALA A 133 20.78 -22.52 -25.00
C ALA A 133 21.89 -21.59 -25.53
N ARG A 134 21.62 -20.74 -26.52
CA ARG A 134 22.58 -19.73 -26.99
C ARG A 134 22.79 -18.62 -25.96
N ALA A 135 21.72 -18.07 -25.38
CA ALA A 135 21.81 -17.02 -24.38
C ALA A 135 22.67 -17.47 -23.17
N LEU A 136 22.47 -18.71 -22.72
CA LEU A 136 23.16 -19.28 -21.57
C LEU A 136 24.65 -19.59 -21.79
N GLN A 137 25.18 -19.52 -23.02
CA GLN A 137 26.61 -19.75 -23.28
C GLN A 137 27.51 -18.73 -22.58
N ASP A 138 27.00 -17.53 -22.33
CA ASP A 138 27.72 -16.43 -21.70
C ASP A 138 27.41 -16.29 -20.20
N ALA A 139 26.63 -17.20 -19.60
CA ALA A 139 26.26 -17.13 -18.20
C ALA A 139 27.45 -17.45 -17.27
N THR A 140 27.68 -16.60 -16.27
CA THR A 140 28.70 -16.83 -15.21
C THR A 140 28.13 -17.55 -13.99
N TYR A 141 26.88 -17.99 -14.08
CA TYR A 141 26.10 -18.64 -13.02
C TYR A 141 25.54 -19.97 -13.54
N ARG A 142 25.06 -20.84 -12.63
CA ARG A 142 24.65 -22.19 -13.01
C ARG A 142 23.14 -22.29 -13.24
N TYR A 143 22.74 -22.65 -14.46
CA TYR A 143 21.37 -23.06 -14.74
C TYR A 143 21.16 -24.52 -14.27
N VAL A 144 20.24 -24.74 -13.34
CA VAL A 144 19.97 -26.04 -12.72
C VAL A 144 18.54 -26.49 -12.97
N SER A 145 18.34 -27.77 -13.28
CA SER A 145 17.02 -28.40 -13.33
C SER A 145 17.15 -29.92 -13.24
N ALA A 146 16.31 -30.53 -12.39
CA ALA A 146 16.29 -31.97 -12.18
C ALA A 146 15.16 -32.68 -12.94
N ASN A 147 14.29 -31.95 -13.66
CA ASN A 147 13.15 -32.53 -14.36
C ASN A 147 13.04 -32.17 -15.85
N VAL A 148 13.99 -31.43 -16.42
CA VAL A 148 14.04 -31.11 -17.86
C VAL A 148 15.06 -31.98 -18.58
N TYR A 149 14.59 -32.82 -19.49
CA TYR A 149 15.37 -33.83 -20.21
C TYR A 149 15.49 -33.51 -21.70
N ARG A 150 16.58 -33.97 -22.32
CA ARG A 150 16.66 -34.05 -23.77
C ARG A 150 15.64 -35.07 -24.28
N GLY A 151 14.84 -34.65 -25.26
CA GLY A 151 13.72 -35.41 -25.78
C GLY A 151 14.14 -36.79 -26.30
N GLY A 152 13.29 -37.79 -26.04
CA GLY A 152 13.56 -39.20 -26.36
C GLY A 152 14.65 -39.87 -25.51
N THR A 153 15.22 -39.20 -24.51
CA THR A 153 16.30 -39.73 -23.66
C THR A 153 16.03 -39.52 -22.17
N ASP A 154 16.77 -40.21 -21.30
CA ASP A 154 16.83 -39.97 -19.84
C ASP A 154 18.03 -39.09 -19.43
N THR A 155 18.59 -38.32 -20.37
CA THR A 155 19.65 -37.35 -20.09
C THR A 155 19.05 -35.98 -19.77
N LEU A 156 19.44 -35.39 -18.64
CA LEU A 156 19.04 -34.02 -18.27
C LEU A 156 19.65 -32.99 -19.24
N LEU A 157 18.88 -31.96 -19.55
CA LEU A 157 19.31 -30.86 -20.41
C LEU A 157 20.21 -29.86 -19.66
N TYR A 158 19.99 -29.72 -18.35
CA TYR A 158 20.73 -28.84 -17.46
C TYR A 158 21.44 -29.64 -16.36
N ALA A 159 22.34 -28.99 -15.62
CA ALA A 159 22.93 -29.62 -14.45
C ALA A 159 21.82 -29.96 -13.44
N PRO A 160 21.84 -31.15 -12.81
CA PRO A 160 20.82 -31.52 -11.84
C PRO A 160 20.85 -30.64 -10.59
N TYR A 161 22.02 -30.10 -10.23
CA TYR A 161 22.21 -29.22 -9.09
C TYR A 161 23.53 -28.43 -9.20
N SER A 162 23.72 -27.48 -8.29
CA SER A 162 24.97 -26.76 -8.01
C SER A 162 25.24 -26.80 -6.51
N VAL A 163 26.51 -26.84 -6.09
CA VAL A 163 26.90 -26.63 -4.69
C VAL A 163 27.86 -25.45 -4.67
N ILE A 164 27.55 -24.45 -3.87
CA ILE A 164 28.38 -23.27 -3.65
C ILE A 164 28.74 -23.17 -2.17
N GLU A 165 29.80 -22.43 -1.86
CA GLU A 165 30.21 -22.16 -0.49
C GLU A 165 30.06 -20.66 -0.19
N ARG A 166 29.45 -20.35 0.96
CA ARG A 166 29.30 -18.98 1.50
C ARG A 166 29.46 -19.04 3.01
N ALA A 167 30.23 -18.12 3.57
CA ALA A 167 30.56 -18.11 5.00
C ALA A 167 30.98 -19.49 5.57
N GLY A 168 31.67 -20.32 4.77
CA GLY A 168 32.09 -21.67 5.16
C GLY A 168 30.97 -22.74 5.21
N VAL A 169 29.78 -22.42 4.68
CA VAL A 169 28.61 -23.32 4.58
C VAL A 169 28.41 -23.76 3.14
N LYS A 170 28.20 -25.06 2.92
CA LYS A 170 27.87 -25.62 1.61
C LYS A 170 26.37 -25.51 1.31
N VAL A 171 26.02 -24.65 0.36
CA VAL A 171 24.64 -24.45 -0.11
C VAL A 171 24.41 -25.26 -1.38
N GLY A 172 23.56 -26.27 -1.29
CA GLY A 172 23.12 -27.08 -2.42
C GLY A 172 21.86 -26.50 -3.06
N ILE A 173 21.88 -26.29 -4.38
CA ILE A 173 20.81 -25.66 -5.14
C ILE A 173 20.36 -26.60 -6.27
N THR A 174 19.07 -26.92 -6.33
CA THR A 174 18.45 -27.69 -7.44
C THR A 174 17.26 -26.92 -8.04
N GLY A 175 16.82 -27.29 -9.24
CA GLY A 175 15.76 -26.62 -9.97
C GLY A 175 14.63 -27.55 -10.45
N PHE A 176 13.41 -27.02 -10.60
CA PHE A 176 12.29 -27.70 -11.26
C PHE A 176 11.47 -26.73 -12.11
N THR A 177 10.93 -27.24 -13.22
CA THR A 177 10.05 -26.50 -14.13
C THR A 177 8.69 -27.19 -14.19
N THR A 178 7.59 -26.44 -14.21
CA THR A 178 6.26 -27.02 -14.35
C THR A 178 6.13 -27.96 -15.58
N PRO A 179 5.54 -29.17 -15.45
CA PRO A 179 5.27 -30.04 -16.58
C PRO A 179 4.31 -29.46 -17.62
N GLY A 180 3.58 -28.38 -17.30
CA GLY A 180 2.68 -27.68 -18.23
C GLY A 180 3.34 -27.17 -19.50
N VAL A 181 4.65 -26.95 -19.46
CA VAL A 181 5.48 -26.68 -20.63
C VAL A 181 5.25 -27.71 -21.75
N MET A 182 4.93 -28.96 -21.42
CA MET A 182 4.62 -30.00 -22.42
C MET A 182 3.25 -29.84 -23.10
N VAL A 183 2.41 -28.95 -22.57
CA VAL A 183 1.12 -28.54 -23.13
C VAL A 183 1.31 -27.25 -23.91
N TRP A 184 1.80 -26.18 -23.26
CA TRP A 184 1.84 -24.82 -23.84
C TRP A 184 2.96 -24.57 -24.86
N ASP A 185 4.06 -25.31 -24.77
CA ASP A 185 5.24 -25.14 -25.64
C ASP A 185 5.44 -26.34 -26.56
N ARG A 186 4.39 -27.14 -26.77
CA ARG A 186 4.49 -28.41 -27.49
C ARG A 186 5.07 -28.21 -28.90
N GLY A 187 4.66 -27.15 -29.59
CA GLY A 187 5.21 -26.73 -30.88
C GLY A 187 6.71 -26.41 -30.80
N PRO A 188 7.13 -25.34 -30.11
CA PRO A 188 8.54 -24.94 -29.97
C PRO A 188 9.47 -26.06 -29.46
N LEU A 189 8.97 -26.95 -28.60
CA LEU A 189 9.76 -28.05 -28.02
C LEU A 189 9.88 -29.27 -28.92
N GLY A 190 8.90 -29.55 -29.78
CA GLY A 190 9.01 -30.47 -30.93
C GLY A 190 9.74 -31.79 -30.69
N GLY A 191 9.48 -32.49 -29.57
CA GLY A 191 10.13 -33.74 -29.20
C GLY A 191 11.62 -33.64 -28.81
N ARG A 192 12.16 -32.42 -28.70
CA ARG A 192 13.56 -32.10 -28.33
C ARG A 192 13.77 -31.94 -26.83
N VAL A 193 12.71 -31.61 -26.12
CA VAL A 193 12.68 -31.45 -24.66
C VAL A 193 11.54 -32.29 -24.09
N ARG A 194 11.78 -32.88 -22.92
CA ARG A 194 10.76 -33.57 -22.14
C ARG A 194 10.85 -33.10 -20.70
N VAL A 195 9.77 -32.52 -20.18
CA VAL A 195 9.65 -32.15 -18.76
C VAL A 195 8.91 -33.27 -18.03
N ARG A 196 9.52 -33.81 -16.98
CA ARG A 196 8.92 -34.86 -16.13
C ARG A 196 8.21 -34.25 -14.93
N ARG A 197 7.29 -35.02 -14.33
CA ARG A 197 6.62 -34.64 -13.07
C ARG A 197 7.63 -34.34 -11.97
N ILE A 198 7.37 -33.30 -11.20
CA ILE A 198 8.27 -32.79 -10.18
C ILE A 198 8.40 -33.82 -9.06
N GLU A 199 7.27 -34.39 -8.64
CA GLU A 199 7.16 -35.38 -7.57
C GLU A 199 7.92 -36.68 -7.89
N GLU A 200 8.03 -37.05 -9.17
CA GLU A 200 8.79 -38.22 -9.61
C GLU A 200 10.31 -38.02 -9.55
N THR A 201 10.78 -36.78 -9.67
CA THR A 201 12.21 -36.46 -9.85
C THR A 201 12.82 -35.82 -8.62
N ALA A 202 12.02 -35.14 -7.81
CA ALA A 202 12.48 -34.41 -6.63
C ALA A 202 13.16 -35.27 -5.55
N PRO A 203 12.70 -36.49 -5.21
CA PRO A 203 13.39 -37.32 -4.21
C PRO A 203 14.85 -37.62 -4.58
N ALA A 204 15.09 -37.99 -5.84
CA ALA A 204 16.45 -38.27 -6.32
C ALA A 204 17.31 -37.00 -6.41
N ALA A 205 16.73 -35.84 -6.71
CA ALA A 205 17.45 -34.57 -6.74
C ALA A 205 17.90 -34.13 -5.35
N LEU A 206 17.01 -34.19 -4.36
CA LEU A 206 17.31 -33.81 -2.98
C LEU A 206 18.33 -34.79 -2.35
N GLN A 207 18.22 -36.08 -2.66
CA GLN A 207 19.22 -37.07 -2.24
C GLN A 207 20.61 -36.78 -2.80
N ARG A 208 20.72 -36.26 -4.04
CA ARG A 208 22.01 -35.88 -4.64
C ARG A 208 22.62 -34.66 -3.97
N LEU A 209 21.82 -33.69 -3.51
CA LEU A 209 22.32 -32.56 -2.72
C LEU A 209 22.94 -33.02 -1.40
N GLU A 210 22.28 -33.93 -0.70
CA GLU A 210 22.79 -34.53 0.54
C GLU A 210 24.09 -35.31 0.29
N GLN A 211 24.15 -36.13 -0.77
CA GLN A 211 25.37 -36.86 -1.17
C GLN A 211 26.52 -35.93 -1.58
N ALA A 212 26.21 -34.75 -2.11
CA ALA A 212 27.19 -33.72 -2.41
C ALA A 212 27.65 -32.93 -1.17
N GLY A 213 27.11 -33.24 0.02
CA GLY A 213 27.45 -32.60 1.28
C GLY A 213 26.84 -31.22 1.47
N ALA A 214 25.66 -30.97 0.90
CA ALA A 214 24.92 -29.73 1.15
C ALA A 214 24.43 -29.65 2.60
N GLU A 215 24.73 -28.54 3.27
CA GLU A 215 24.31 -28.24 4.64
C GLU A 215 23.04 -27.37 4.66
N VAL A 216 22.79 -26.64 3.56
CA VAL A 216 21.51 -25.95 3.26
C VAL A 216 21.05 -26.38 1.87
N ARG A 217 19.80 -26.80 1.77
CA ARG A 217 19.17 -27.25 0.50
C ARG A 217 18.16 -26.21 0.05
N VAL A 218 18.49 -25.53 -1.04
CA VAL A 218 17.64 -24.54 -1.70
C VAL A 218 17.06 -25.15 -2.99
N VAL A 219 15.75 -25.06 -3.16
CA VAL A 219 15.08 -25.46 -4.39
C VAL A 219 14.55 -24.22 -5.10
N LEU A 220 14.87 -24.10 -6.39
CA LEU A 220 14.26 -23.13 -7.29
C LEU A 220 13.16 -23.86 -8.06
N ILE A 221 11.92 -23.41 -7.97
CA ILE A 221 10.80 -24.10 -8.59
C ILE A 221 9.92 -23.12 -9.37
N HIS A 222 9.91 -23.28 -10.69
CA HIS A 222 9.05 -22.53 -11.58
C HIS A 222 7.70 -23.25 -11.74
N SER A 223 6.92 -23.22 -10.66
CA SER A 223 5.61 -23.83 -10.48
C SER A 223 4.97 -23.21 -9.24
N GLY A 224 3.64 -23.10 -9.17
CA GLY A 224 2.94 -22.61 -7.98
C GLY A 224 2.88 -23.60 -6.82
N LEU A 225 2.15 -23.23 -5.77
CA LEU A 225 2.13 -23.98 -4.52
C LEU A 225 1.33 -25.29 -4.64
N GLY A 226 0.10 -25.22 -5.11
CA GLY A 226 -0.82 -26.37 -5.14
C GLY A 226 -2.20 -26.05 -5.71
N GLU A 227 -2.34 -24.89 -6.35
CA GLU A 227 -3.61 -24.41 -6.86
C GLU A 227 -4.05 -25.19 -8.10
N PRO A 228 -5.35 -25.53 -8.22
CA PRO A 228 -5.86 -26.25 -9.39
C PRO A 228 -5.62 -25.47 -10.67
N ALA A 229 -5.21 -26.19 -11.71
CA ALA A 229 -4.98 -25.66 -13.04
C ALA A 229 -5.88 -26.31 -14.09
N SER A 230 -6.15 -25.54 -15.16
CA SER A 230 -7.03 -25.97 -16.25
C SER A 230 -6.51 -27.19 -17.04
N TYR A 231 -5.23 -27.54 -16.91
CA TYR A 231 -4.62 -28.68 -17.60
C TYR A 231 -4.14 -29.80 -16.68
N ASP A 232 -4.38 -29.75 -15.37
CA ASP A 232 -4.04 -30.87 -14.45
C ASP A 232 -4.68 -32.20 -14.90
N THR A 233 -5.76 -32.12 -15.68
CA THR A 233 -6.50 -33.23 -16.28
C THR A 233 -5.86 -33.82 -17.55
N THR A 234 -4.83 -33.20 -18.10
CA THR A 234 -4.16 -33.64 -19.35
C THR A 234 -3.23 -34.84 -19.15
N GLY A 235 -2.92 -35.19 -17.90
CA GLY A 235 -2.08 -36.34 -17.55
C GLY A 235 -0.57 -36.08 -17.60
N VAL A 236 -0.10 -34.86 -17.90
CA VAL A 236 1.35 -34.53 -17.90
C VAL A 236 1.95 -34.34 -16.49
N GLY A 237 1.11 -34.08 -15.48
CA GLY A 237 1.51 -33.70 -14.12
C GLY A 237 0.76 -32.44 -13.66
N ALA A 238 0.84 -32.13 -12.36
CA ALA A 238 0.24 -30.92 -11.81
C ALA A 238 1.02 -29.66 -12.25
N GLU A 239 0.30 -28.56 -12.57
CA GLU A 239 0.90 -27.25 -12.87
C GLU A 239 1.69 -26.72 -11.69
N ASN A 240 1.03 -26.74 -10.53
CA ASN A 240 1.40 -26.10 -9.29
C ASN A 240 1.68 -27.20 -8.27
N ALA A 241 2.95 -27.53 -8.07
CA ALA A 241 3.37 -28.70 -7.31
C ALA A 241 4.39 -28.40 -6.22
N ALA A 242 4.70 -27.13 -5.93
CA ALA A 242 5.79 -26.79 -5.01
C ALA A 242 5.55 -27.33 -3.59
N LEU A 243 4.31 -27.30 -3.07
CA LEU A 243 4.01 -27.81 -1.73
C LEU A 243 4.28 -29.31 -1.56
N SER A 244 4.29 -30.09 -2.66
CA SER A 244 4.63 -31.51 -2.61
C SER A 244 6.04 -31.76 -2.05
N LEU A 245 6.97 -30.81 -2.23
CA LEU A 245 8.35 -30.92 -1.77
C LEU A 245 8.46 -31.00 -0.25
N ALA A 246 7.49 -30.47 0.49
CA ALA A 246 7.45 -30.54 1.96
C ALA A 246 7.24 -31.98 2.49
N GLY A 247 6.77 -32.89 1.65
CA GLY A 247 6.56 -34.31 1.96
C GLY A 247 7.73 -35.23 1.59
N ILE A 248 8.77 -34.73 0.92
CA ILE A 248 9.85 -35.53 0.35
C ILE A 248 11.04 -35.62 1.32
N VAL A 249 11.67 -36.78 1.45
CA VAL A 249 12.85 -36.99 2.31
C VAL A 249 14.06 -37.42 1.45
N PRO A 250 15.24 -36.77 1.56
CA PRO A 250 15.51 -35.59 2.39
C PRO A 250 14.73 -34.35 1.93
N ARG A 251 14.31 -33.49 2.87
CA ARG A 251 13.53 -32.27 2.62
C ARG A 251 14.43 -31.11 2.18
N PRO A 252 13.95 -30.16 1.36
CA PRO A 252 14.62 -28.87 1.22
C PRO A 252 14.44 -28.01 2.47
N ASP A 253 15.32 -27.03 2.68
CA ASP A 253 15.20 -26.06 3.77
C ASP A 253 14.43 -24.81 3.30
N VAL A 254 14.74 -24.34 2.08
CA VAL A 254 14.11 -23.18 1.42
C VAL A 254 13.70 -23.54 0.01
N VAL A 255 12.50 -23.11 -0.39
CA VAL A 255 11.96 -23.25 -1.74
C VAL A 255 11.59 -21.87 -2.27
N ILE A 256 12.32 -21.42 -3.30
CA ILE A 256 12.00 -20.20 -4.05
C ILE A 256 11.05 -20.59 -5.19
N VAL A 257 9.84 -20.05 -5.12
CA VAL A 257 8.71 -20.34 -6.00
C VAL A 257 8.61 -19.26 -7.08
N GLY A 258 8.12 -19.62 -8.27
CA GLY A 258 7.85 -18.72 -9.41
C GLY A 258 6.49 -18.99 -10.07
N HIS A 259 6.33 -18.66 -11.35
CA HIS A 259 5.22 -19.03 -12.24
C HIS A 259 3.89 -18.31 -12.01
N THR A 260 3.39 -18.29 -10.78
CA THR A 260 2.01 -17.79 -10.51
C THR A 260 1.92 -16.26 -10.45
N HIS A 261 3.05 -15.57 -10.50
CA HIS A 261 3.18 -14.11 -10.29
C HIS A 261 2.58 -13.62 -8.95
N ARG A 262 2.42 -14.50 -7.96
CA ARG A 262 1.90 -14.15 -6.63
C ARG A 262 3.05 -13.71 -5.73
N GLU A 263 2.70 -13.18 -4.56
CA GLU A 263 3.68 -12.98 -3.50
C GLU A 263 3.39 -13.95 -2.36
N VAL A 264 4.43 -14.69 -1.97
CA VAL A 264 4.40 -15.58 -0.81
C VAL A 264 5.57 -15.18 0.07
N ARG A 265 5.28 -14.58 1.24
CA ARG A 265 6.32 -14.01 2.10
C ARG A 265 7.15 -15.07 2.82
N ASP A 266 6.48 -15.97 3.52
CA ASP A 266 7.09 -17.10 4.22
C ASP A 266 5.99 -18.12 4.56
N TYR A 267 5.72 -19.07 3.67
CA TYR A 267 4.74 -20.13 3.91
C TYR A 267 5.48 -21.39 4.36
N VAL A 268 5.21 -21.89 5.56
CA VAL A 268 6.00 -22.98 6.16
C VAL A 268 5.19 -24.25 6.27
N VAL A 269 5.67 -25.33 5.65
CA VAL A 269 5.06 -26.67 5.74
C VAL A 269 6.13 -27.69 6.06
N ASN A 270 5.93 -28.49 7.11
CA ASN A 270 6.88 -29.53 7.53
C ASN A 270 8.34 -29.04 7.72
N GLY A 271 8.50 -27.80 8.15
CA GLY A 271 9.81 -27.15 8.34
C GLY A 271 10.47 -26.62 7.06
N VAL A 272 9.80 -26.73 5.91
CA VAL A 272 10.24 -26.16 4.62
C VAL A 272 9.63 -24.78 4.44
N HIS A 273 10.46 -23.79 4.11
CA HIS A 273 10.04 -22.40 3.88
C HIS A 273 9.82 -22.13 2.38
N PHE A 274 8.62 -21.74 2.00
CA PHE A 274 8.24 -21.38 0.63
C PHE A 274 8.13 -19.87 0.48
N VAL A 275 8.82 -19.32 -0.52
CA VAL A 275 8.92 -17.86 -0.75
C VAL A 275 8.77 -17.56 -2.23
N GLN A 276 7.92 -16.61 -2.60
CA GLN A 276 7.72 -16.16 -3.98
C GLN A 276 7.79 -14.63 -4.05
N PRO A 277 8.81 -14.04 -4.70
CA PRO A 277 8.80 -12.63 -5.03
C PRO A 277 7.86 -12.32 -6.20
N LYS A 278 7.43 -11.06 -6.31
CA LYS A 278 6.56 -10.59 -7.38
C LYS A 278 7.33 -10.50 -8.69
N ASN A 279 6.67 -10.92 -9.78
CA ASN A 279 7.18 -10.86 -11.15
C ASN A 279 7.68 -9.47 -11.57
N GLY A 280 8.51 -9.43 -12.61
CA GLY A 280 9.07 -8.20 -13.15
C GLY A 280 10.07 -7.51 -12.23
N ALA A 281 10.61 -8.24 -11.24
CA ALA A 281 11.36 -7.70 -10.11
C ALA A 281 10.62 -6.52 -9.46
N LEU A 282 9.31 -6.70 -9.21
CA LEU A 282 8.50 -5.75 -8.43
C LEU A 282 8.75 -5.90 -6.93
N SER A 283 9.15 -7.09 -6.49
CA SER A 283 9.72 -7.33 -5.17
C SER A 283 10.90 -8.30 -5.23
N LEU A 284 11.68 -8.34 -4.15
CA LEU A 284 12.85 -9.20 -3.98
C LEU A 284 12.64 -10.07 -2.74
N ALA A 285 12.84 -11.37 -2.85
CA ALA A 285 12.84 -12.24 -1.69
C ALA A 285 14.18 -12.14 -0.96
N VAL A 286 14.14 -12.03 0.36
CA VAL A 286 15.31 -12.04 1.24
C VAL A 286 15.07 -13.02 2.37
N VAL A 287 15.83 -14.11 2.38
CA VAL A 287 15.70 -15.22 3.31
C VAL A 287 16.96 -15.31 4.16
N GLN A 288 16.80 -15.05 5.45
CA GLN A 288 17.85 -15.19 6.46
C GLN A 288 17.87 -16.65 6.96
N VAL A 289 19.02 -17.30 6.93
CA VAL A 289 19.21 -18.68 7.39
C VAL A 289 20.29 -18.71 8.45
N TRP A 290 19.95 -19.15 9.66
CA TRP A 290 20.90 -19.32 10.76
C TRP A 290 21.23 -20.79 10.95
N LEU A 291 22.50 -21.06 11.23
CA LEU A 291 23.04 -22.39 11.37
C LEU A 291 23.91 -22.53 12.61
N THR A 292 23.90 -23.74 13.17
CA THR A 292 24.83 -24.16 14.23
C THR A 292 25.59 -25.39 13.77
N ARG A 293 26.90 -25.40 14.03
CA ARG A 293 27.78 -26.54 13.75
C ARG A 293 27.52 -27.65 14.76
N GLU A 294 27.32 -28.87 14.28
CA GLU A 294 27.19 -30.03 15.15
C GLU A 294 28.55 -30.43 15.75
N PRO A 295 28.60 -30.94 17.00
CA PRO A 295 29.84 -31.42 17.61
C PRO A 295 30.46 -32.55 16.78
N GLY A 296 31.75 -32.43 16.44
CA GLY A 296 32.48 -33.48 15.72
C GLY A 296 32.57 -34.78 16.54
N THR A 297 32.54 -35.93 15.85
CA THR A 297 32.75 -37.24 16.50
C THR A 297 34.21 -37.68 16.33
N GLY A 298 35.03 -37.52 17.38
CA GLY A 298 36.42 -37.98 17.44
C GLY A 298 37.41 -37.19 16.55
N ASP A 299 38.48 -37.85 16.07
CA ASP A 299 39.59 -37.25 15.29
C ASP A 299 39.21 -36.73 13.88
N ARG A 300 37.91 -36.69 13.53
CA ARG A 300 37.40 -36.29 12.20
C ARG A 300 36.97 -34.82 12.15
N GLY A 301 37.82 -33.89 12.60
CA GLY A 301 37.62 -32.45 12.39
C GLY A 301 36.28 -31.87 12.90
N PRO A 302 35.96 -30.61 12.55
CA PRO A 302 34.70 -29.96 12.91
C PRO A 302 33.49 -30.60 12.20
N GLY A 303 32.35 -30.74 12.90
CA GLY A 303 31.11 -31.31 12.35
C GLY A 303 30.40 -30.40 11.33
N ALA A 304 29.34 -30.92 10.69
CA ALA A 304 28.56 -30.20 9.68
C ALA A 304 27.62 -29.14 10.31
N TYR A 305 27.30 -28.10 9.55
CA TYR A 305 26.27 -27.14 9.94
C TYR A 305 24.86 -27.74 9.79
N ARG A 306 24.01 -27.40 10.74
CA ARG A 306 22.56 -27.67 10.69
C ARG A 306 21.80 -26.35 10.76
N VAL A 307 20.79 -26.21 9.90
CA VAL A 307 19.84 -25.09 9.95
C VAL A 307 19.08 -25.11 11.27
N THR A 308 19.07 -23.97 11.97
CA THR A 308 18.35 -23.80 13.24
C THR A 308 17.13 -22.91 13.11
N SER A 309 17.19 -21.89 12.26
CA SER A 309 16.06 -21.06 11.92
C SER A 309 16.17 -20.49 10.51
N VAL A 310 15.01 -20.26 9.90
CA VAL A 310 14.87 -19.56 8.62
C VAL A 310 13.83 -18.45 8.83
N ARG A 311 14.06 -17.29 8.24
CA ARG A 311 13.08 -16.21 8.17
C ARG A 311 13.12 -15.60 6.79
N ALA A 312 11.98 -15.62 6.10
CA ALA A 312 11.85 -14.97 4.80
C ALA A 312 11.07 -13.66 4.87
N ASP A 313 11.45 -12.72 4.01
CA ASP A 313 10.74 -11.47 3.80
C ASP A 313 10.72 -11.09 2.32
N LEU A 314 9.79 -10.21 1.94
CA LEU A 314 9.69 -9.63 0.59
C LEU A 314 9.92 -8.13 0.66
N LEU A 315 10.89 -7.65 -0.12
CA LEU A 315 11.22 -6.24 -0.23
C LEU A 315 10.60 -5.66 -1.51
N PRO A 316 9.63 -4.73 -1.43
CA PRO A 316 9.10 -4.07 -2.61
C PRO A 316 10.16 -3.18 -3.25
N LEU A 317 10.25 -3.21 -4.57
CA LEU A 317 11.25 -2.45 -5.34
C LEU A 317 10.69 -1.16 -5.94
N THR A 318 9.40 -0.89 -5.80
CA THR A 318 8.68 0.24 -6.44
C THR A 318 9.29 1.62 -6.09
N SER A 319 9.75 1.80 -4.85
CA SER A 319 10.34 3.04 -4.36
C SER A 319 11.86 3.06 -4.37
N THR A 320 12.50 1.95 -4.76
CA THR A 320 13.96 1.83 -4.81
C THR A 320 14.50 2.58 -6.03
N PRO A 321 15.50 3.46 -5.87
CA PRO A 321 16.16 4.07 -7.02
C PRO A 321 16.94 3.02 -7.81
N GLU A 322 16.96 3.16 -9.14
CA GLU A 322 17.79 2.31 -9.99
C GLU A 322 19.28 2.58 -9.75
N LEU A 323 20.09 1.53 -9.80
CA LEU A 323 21.53 1.62 -9.62
C LEU A 323 22.19 2.31 -10.84
N PRO A 324 22.81 3.51 -10.70
CA PRO A 324 23.26 4.29 -11.85
C PRO A 324 24.32 3.61 -12.73
N ARG A 325 25.17 2.76 -12.17
CA ARG A 325 26.16 2.01 -12.96
C ARG A 325 25.52 0.87 -13.77
N PHE A 326 24.46 0.29 -13.24
CA PHE A 326 23.70 -0.77 -13.90
C PHE A 326 22.87 -0.19 -15.04
N THR A 327 22.16 0.93 -14.80
CA THR A 327 21.40 1.61 -15.86
C THR A 327 22.30 2.06 -17.01
N ARG A 328 23.48 2.62 -16.72
CA ARG A 328 24.47 2.97 -17.76
C ARG A 328 24.93 1.77 -18.58
N ARG A 329 25.09 0.59 -17.98
CA ARG A 329 25.48 -0.64 -18.69
C ARG A 329 24.45 -1.03 -19.75
N PHE A 330 23.15 -0.87 -19.44
CA PHE A 330 22.06 -1.30 -20.31
C PHE A 330 21.43 -0.17 -21.14
N ALA A 331 21.93 1.06 -21.04
CA ALA A 331 21.36 2.22 -21.74
C ALA A 331 21.33 2.04 -23.28
N ALA A 332 22.39 1.48 -23.87
CA ALA A 332 22.43 1.26 -25.32
C ALA A 332 21.42 0.21 -25.79
N ALA A 333 21.29 -0.91 -25.05
CA ALA A 333 20.30 -1.94 -25.33
C ALA A 333 18.87 -1.38 -25.18
N HIS A 334 18.63 -0.61 -24.11
CA HIS A 334 17.38 0.07 -23.82
C HIS A 334 16.94 0.99 -24.97
N GLU A 335 17.83 1.87 -25.43
CA GLU A 335 17.51 2.81 -26.52
C GLU A 335 17.25 2.12 -27.86
N ARG A 336 17.92 0.99 -28.15
CA ARG A 336 17.61 0.19 -29.36
C ARG A 336 16.20 -0.39 -29.31
N VAL A 337 15.77 -0.90 -28.16
CA VAL A 337 14.41 -1.42 -27.98
C VAL A 337 13.38 -0.30 -28.03
N ARG A 338 13.61 0.84 -27.36
CA ARG A 338 12.72 2.01 -27.44
C ARG A 338 12.54 2.52 -28.87
N THR A 339 13.64 2.62 -29.61
CA THR A 339 13.63 3.02 -31.03
C THR A 339 12.85 2.02 -31.89
N TRP A 340 13.08 0.73 -31.69
CA TRP A 340 12.34 -0.31 -32.40
C TRP A 340 10.84 -0.29 -32.07
N ALA A 341 10.48 -0.16 -30.80
CA ALA A 341 9.09 -0.05 -30.34
C ALA A 341 8.39 1.18 -30.96
N ALA A 342 9.12 2.27 -31.18
CA ALA A 342 8.62 3.48 -31.81
C ALA A 342 8.55 3.42 -33.35
N THR A 343 8.97 2.32 -34.01
CA THR A 343 8.95 2.19 -35.47
C THR A 343 7.53 2.41 -36.02
N PRO A 344 7.30 3.40 -36.89
CA PRO A 344 6.02 3.59 -37.55
C PRO A 344 5.71 2.41 -38.47
N LEU A 345 4.48 1.92 -38.39
CA LEU A 345 3.98 0.83 -39.24
C LEU A 345 2.97 1.36 -40.27
N GLY A 346 2.12 2.30 -39.88
CA GLY A 346 1.05 2.84 -40.71
C GLY A 346 0.16 3.77 -39.89
N SER A 347 -1.13 3.79 -40.18
CA SER A 347 -2.12 4.61 -39.46
C SER A 347 -3.44 3.87 -39.27
N ALA A 348 -4.21 4.24 -38.25
CA ALA A 348 -5.56 3.73 -38.00
C ALA A 348 -6.60 4.85 -37.96
N GLY A 349 -7.79 4.57 -38.50
CA GLY A 349 -9.00 5.38 -38.28
C GLY A 349 -9.62 5.12 -36.89
N PRO A 350 -10.75 5.75 -36.57
CA PRO A 350 -11.41 5.57 -35.28
C PRO A 350 -11.98 4.14 -35.12
N GLY A 351 -12.09 3.68 -33.86
CA GLY A 351 -12.86 2.49 -33.48
C GLY A 351 -12.06 1.26 -33.04
N PHE A 352 -10.73 1.29 -33.08
CA PHE A 352 -9.86 0.17 -32.67
C PHE A 352 -9.52 0.17 -31.16
N SER A 353 -10.53 0.34 -30.31
CA SER A 353 -10.38 0.31 -28.84
C SER A 353 -10.69 -1.07 -28.27
N GLY A 354 -9.91 -1.53 -27.28
CA GLY A 354 -10.17 -2.76 -26.52
C GLY A 354 -11.27 -2.62 -25.46
N ARG A 355 -11.64 -1.39 -25.08
CA ARG A 355 -12.53 -1.10 -23.92
C ARG A 355 -13.74 -1.99 -23.79
N PHE A 356 -14.48 -2.18 -24.89
CA PHE A 356 -15.72 -2.95 -24.93
C PHE A 356 -15.57 -4.28 -25.69
N ALA A 357 -14.35 -4.71 -26.00
CA ALA A 357 -14.08 -5.90 -26.81
C ALA A 357 -14.60 -7.21 -26.18
N ARG A 358 -14.86 -7.21 -24.86
CA ARG A 358 -15.50 -8.34 -24.16
C ARG A 358 -17.02 -8.17 -23.99
N ALA A 359 -17.56 -6.97 -24.21
CA ALA A 359 -18.96 -6.63 -23.99
C ALA A 359 -19.78 -6.62 -25.28
N GLU A 360 -19.15 -6.26 -26.39
CA GLU A 360 -19.77 -6.14 -27.71
C GLU A 360 -18.77 -6.44 -28.82
N ASP A 361 -19.28 -6.61 -30.04
CA ASP A 361 -18.43 -6.83 -31.20
C ASP A 361 -17.72 -5.54 -31.62
N THR A 362 -16.39 -5.59 -31.74
CA THR A 362 -15.54 -4.41 -31.92
C THR A 362 -14.63 -4.52 -33.15
N PRO A 363 -14.33 -3.39 -33.83
CA PRO A 363 -13.37 -3.37 -34.94
C PRO A 363 -11.97 -3.91 -34.61
N LEU A 364 -11.53 -3.79 -33.34
CA LEU A 364 -10.21 -4.26 -32.91
C LEU A 364 -10.09 -5.79 -32.98
N LEU A 365 -11.02 -6.52 -32.35
CA LEU A 365 -10.98 -7.98 -32.37
C LEU A 365 -11.27 -8.53 -33.76
N ASP A 366 -12.18 -7.90 -34.50
CA ASP A 366 -12.46 -8.28 -35.89
C ASP A 366 -11.24 -8.07 -36.79
N PHE A 367 -10.45 -7.00 -36.60
CA PHE A 367 -9.18 -6.84 -37.31
C PHE A 367 -8.20 -7.98 -36.99
N ILE A 368 -8.01 -8.32 -35.72
CA ILE A 368 -7.12 -9.42 -35.31
C ILE A 368 -7.59 -10.74 -35.94
N ASN A 369 -8.88 -11.05 -35.81
CA ASN A 369 -9.47 -12.27 -36.34
C ASN A 369 -9.41 -12.33 -37.86
N GLU A 370 -9.68 -11.25 -38.56
CA GLU A 370 -9.68 -11.23 -40.02
C GLU A 370 -8.26 -11.37 -40.59
N VAL A 371 -7.24 -10.80 -39.95
CA VAL A 371 -5.83 -11.02 -40.34
C VAL A 371 -5.47 -12.50 -40.19
N GLN A 372 -5.79 -13.12 -39.05
CA GLN A 372 -5.55 -14.55 -38.82
C GLN A 372 -6.30 -15.41 -39.85
N ARG A 373 -7.59 -15.14 -40.05
CA ARG A 373 -8.48 -15.88 -40.96
C ARG A 373 -7.99 -15.81 -42.41
N ARG A 374 -7.69 -14.61 -42.91
CA ARG A 374 -7.16 -14.40 -44.27
C ARG A 374 -5.82 -15.08 -44.45
N ARG A 375 -4.92 -14.98 -43.46
CA ARG A 375 -3.58 -15.56 -43.54
C ARG A 375 -3.60 -17.09 -43.56
N ALA A 376 -4.48 -17.70 -42.77
CA ALA A 376 -4.64 -19.15 -42.70
C ALA A 376 -5.54 -19.73 -43.82
N GLY A 377 -6.33 -18.88 -44.49
CA GLY A 377 -7.38 -19.33 -45.42
C GLY A 377 -8.52 -20.07 -44.70
N ALA A 378 -8.83 -19.66 -43.46
CA ALA A 378 -9.79 -20.33 -42.60
C ALA A 378 -11.24 -19.84 -42.78
N ASP A 379 -12.20 -20.65 -42.35
CA ASP A 379 -13.62 -20.30 -42.32
C ASP A 379 -13.92 -19.34 -41.17
N LEU A 380 -13.30 -19.57 -40.02
CA LEU A 380 -13.51 -18.88 -38.74
C LEU A 380 -12.17 -18.42 -38.15
N SER A 381 -12.19 -17.46 -37.25
CA SER A 381 -11.03 -17.12 -36.40
C SER A 381 -11.44 -16.80 -34.98
N ALA A 382 -10.60 -17.13 -34.01
CA ALA A 382 -10.79 -16.81 -32.60
C ALA A 382 -9.62 -15.99 -32.02
N ALA A 383 -9.94 -14.99 -31.21
CA ALA A 383 -8.98 -14.17 -30.48
C ALA A 383 -9.56 -13.65 -29.16
N ALA A 384 -8.69 -13.47 -28.16
CA ALA A 384 -9.01 -12.76 -26.93
C ALA A 384 -8.53 -11.31 -27.01
N ASP A 385 -9.16 -10.44 -26.23
CA ASP A 385 -8.56 -9.17 -25.85
C ASP A 385 -7.75 -9.33 -24.57
N PHE A 386 -6.46 -9.00 -24.62
CA PHE A 386 -5.53 -9.18 -23.51
C PHE A 386 -5.56 -8.00 -22.53
N ASP A 387 -5.83 -6.79 -23.02
CA ASP A 387 -5.83 -5.56 -22.23
C ASP A 387 -6.90 -4.58 -22.73
N LEU A 388 -7.92 -4.34 -21.90
CA LEU A 388 -9.06 -3.47 -22.23
C LEU A 388 -8.68 -1.98 -22.32
N ASP A 389 -7.50 -1.60 -21.81
CA ASP A 389 -6.95 -0.25 -21.93
C ASP A 389 -6.11 -0.08 -23.20
N ALA A 390 -5.80 -1.17 -23.91
CA ALA A 390 -5.07 -1.14 -25.17
C ALA A 390 -5.99 -0.83 -26.37
N GLY A 391 -5.35 -0.48 -27.48
CA GLY A 391 -6.01 -0.20 -28.75
C GLY A 391 -5.03 0.34 -29.78
N LEU A 392 -5.48 0.47 -31.02
CA LEU A 392 -4.71 1.17 -32.05
C LEU A 392 -5.11 2.65 -32.02
N PRO A 393 -4.16 3.57 -31.82
CA PRO A 393 -4.45 5.00 -31.75
C PRO A 393 -4.98 5.50 -33.10
N GLU A 394 -5.90 6.46 -33.07
CA GLU A 394 -6.28 7.18 -34.28
C GLU A 394 -5.07 7.99 -34.79
N GLY A 395 -4.75 7.86 -36.06
CA GLY A 395 -3.53 8.40 -36.65
C GLY A 395 -2.40 7.37 -36.67
N GLU A 396 -1.16 7.81 -36.44
CA GLU A 396 0.03 6.97 -36.58
C GLU A 396 0.03 5.76 -35.63
N VAL A 397 0.26 4.57 -36.19
CA VAL A 397 0.40 3.30 -35.47
C VAL A 397 1.85 2.83 -35.52
N ARG A 398 2.37 2.42 -34.36
CA ARG A 398 3.74 1.98 -34.14
C ARG A 398 3.80 0.53 -33.68
N MET A 399 5.00 -0.07 -33.72
CA MET A 399 5.23 -1.44 -33.24
C MET A 399 4.75 -1.65 -31.80
N ARG A 400 4.95 -0.66 -30.92
CA ARG A 400 4.49 -0.71 -29.53
C ARG A 400 2.97 -0.78 -29.38
N ASP A 401 2.21 -0.19 -30.29
CA ASP A 401 0.75 -0.20 -30.23
C ASP A 401 0.23 -1.60 -30.61
N VAL A 402 0.85 -2.23 -31.62
CA VAL A 402 0.57 -3.63 -31.98
C VAL A 402 0.96 -4.59 -30.86
N ALA A 403 2.09 -4.33 -30.20
CA ALA A 403 2.51 -5.10 -29.04
C ALA A 403 1.57 -4.94 -27.83
N GLY A 404 0.95 -3.77 -27.66
CA GLY A 404 -0.05 -3.52 -26.63
C GLY A 404 -1.31 -4.36 -26.83
N ILE A 405 -1.83 -4.44 -28.06
CA ILE A 405 -3.02 -5.25 -28.37
C ILE A 405 -2.73 -6.75 -28.47
N TYR A 406 -1.47 -7.15 -28.68
CA TYR A 406 -1.06 -8.55 -28.78
C TYR A 406 0.33 -8.77 -28.14
N PRO A 407 0.41 -8.92 -26.80
CA PRO A 407 1.67 -8.93 -26.07
C PRO A 407 2.44 -10.26 -26.17
N TYR A 408 1.74 -11.38 -26.42
CA TYR A 408 2.32 -12.73 -26.42
C TYR A 408 2.94 -13.12 -27.78
N GLU A 409 3.93 -14.01 -27.73
CA GLU A 409 4.63 -14.57 -28.91
C GLU A 409 3.92 -15.76 -29.57
N ASN A 410 2.58 -15.77 -29.49
CA ASN A 410 1.77 -16.83 -30.08
C ASN A 410 1.95 -16.88 -31.60
N THR A 411 2.03 -18.11 -32.12
CA THR A 411 2.07 -18.33 -33.57
C THR A 411 0.70 -18.72 -34.10
N LEU A 412 0.41 -18.39 -35.35
CA LEU A 412 -0.87 -18.70 -35.99
C LEU A 412 -0.99 -20.20 -36.25
N ARG A 413 -2.14 -20.78 -35.88
CA ARG A 413 -2.58 -22.13 -36.22
C ARG A 413 -3.95 -22.09 -36.87
N ALA A 414 -4.25 -23.12 -37.66
CA ALA A 414 -5.65 -23.44 -37.96
C ALA A 414 -5.92 -24.93 -37.83
N VAL A 415 -7.08 -25.25 -37.27
CA VAL A 415 -7.55 -26.62 -37.04
C VAL A 415 -8.89 -26.87 -37.71
N ARG A 416 -9.16 -28.13 -38.05
CA ARG A 416 -10.47 -28.55 -38.52
C ARG A 416 -11.34 -29.00 -37.35
N ILE A 417 -12.47 -28.34 -37.17
CA ILE A 417 -13.44 -28.62 -36.10
C ILE A 417 -14.82 -28.95 -36.67
N SER A 418 -15.61 -29.66 -35.88
CA SER A 418 -17.03 -29.89 -36.14
C SER A 418 -17.89 -28.72 -35.63
N GLY A 419 -19.13 -28.60 -36.11
CA GLY A 419 -20.10 -27.63 -35.56
C GLY A 419 -20.42 -27.87 -34.09
N ARG A 420 -20.30 -29.12 -33.60
CA ARG A 420 -20.36 -29.44 -32.16
C ARG A 420 -19.22 -28.77 -31.40
N GLN A 421 -17.99 -28.96 -31.84
CA GLN A 421 -16.79 -28.37 -31.21
C GLN A 421 -16.83 -26.85 -31.25
N LEU A 422 -17.34 -26.24 -32.34
CA LEU A 422 -17.52 -24.79 -32.41
C LEU A 422 -18.47 -24.28 -31.31
N ARG A 423 -19.60 -24.98 -31.09
CA ARG A 423 -20.52 -24.63 -30.01
C ARG A 423 -19.85 -24.79 -28.64
N GLU A 424 -19.17 -25.90 -28.40
CA GLU A 424 -18.44 -26.14 -27.14
C GLU A 424 -17.38 -25.06 -26.88
N TYR A 425 -16.67 -24.62 -27.92
CA TYR A 425 -15.69 -23.53 -27.84
C TYR A 425 -16.32 -22.21 -27.37
N LEU A 426 -17.43 -21.82 -27.98
CA LEU A 426 -18.16 -20.60 -27.63
C LEU A 426 -18.79 -20.67 -26.23
N GLU A 427 -19.35 -21.82 -25.85
CA GLU A 427 -19.86 -22.05 -24.49
C GLU A 427 -18.75 -21.97 -23.44
N HIS A 428 -17.55 -22.48 -23.76
CA HIS A 428 -16.40 -22.43 -22.87
C HIS A 428 -15.89 -21.00 -22.66
N ALA A 429 -15.83 -20.20 -23.73
CA ALA A 429 -15.53 -18.77 -23.65
C ALA A 429 -16.59 -18.04 -22.81
N GLY A 430 -17.87 -18.37 -23.02
CA GLY A 430 -19.00 -17.76 -22.31
C GLY A 430 -18.92 -17.83 -20.78
N ARG A 431 -18.12 -18.73 -20.19
CA ARG A 431 -17.87 -18.84 -18.73
C ARG A 431 -17.28 -17.58 -18.09
N TYR A 432 -16.68 -16.68 -18.89
CA TYR A 432 -16.20 -15.38 -18.41
C TYR A 432 -17.30 -14.54 -17.73
N PHE A 433 -18.58 -14.81 -18.05
CA PHE A 433 -19.72 -14.18 -17.41
C PHE A 433 -20.40 -15.10 -16.39
N ARG A 434 -20.85 -14.53 -15.28
CA ARG A 434 -21.78 -15.20 -14.36
C ARG A 434 -23.17 -15.28 -14.99
N THR A 435 -23.99 -16.21 -14.51
CA THR A 435 -25.41 -16.23 -14.90
C THR A 435 -26.07 -14.95 -14.40
N TYR A 436 -26.74 -14.24 -15.30
CA TYR A 436 -27.29 -12.92 -15.03
C TYR A 436 -28.32 -12.95 -13.90
N GLN A 437 -28.10 -12.09 -12.91
CA GLN A 437 -29.06 -11.76 -11.86
C GLN A 437 -29.07 -10.24 -11.69
N PRO A 438 -30.24 -9.58 -11.67
CA PRO A 438 -30.32 -8.13 -11.49
C PRO A 438 -29.58 -7.68 -10.22
N GLY A 439 -28.70 -6.69 -10.35
CA GLY A 439 -27.92 -6.11 -9.25
C GLY A 439 -26.71 -6.92 -8.78
N ALA A 440 -26.47 -8.12 -9.32
CA ALA A 440 -25.29 -8.93 -9.02
C ALA A 440 -24.13 -8.64 -10.01
N PRO A 441 -22.86 -8.80 -9.60
CA PRO A 441 -21.72 -8.65 -10.50
C PRO A 441 -21.76 -9.67 -11.66
N ILE A 442 -21.66 -9.19 -12.90
CA ILE A 442 -21.86 -10.01 -14.12
C ILE A 442 -20.58 -10.68 -14.65
N VAL A 443 -19.40 -10.12 -14.37
CA VAL A 443 -18.09 -10.67 -14.78
C VAL A 443 -17.61 -11.68 -13.75
N ASP A 444 -17.15 -12.86 -14.18
CA ASP A 444 -16.53 -13.86 -13.31
C ASP A 444 -15.01 -13.70 -13.27
N ASP A 445 -14.52 -12.99 -12.25
CA ASP A 445 -13.08 -12.71 -12.06
C ASP A 445 -12.21 -13.95 -11.84
N SER A 446 -12.81 -15.14 -11.63
CA SER A 446 -12.07 -16.40 -11.58
C SER A 446 -11.61 -16.89 -12.95
N VAL A 447 -12.20 -16.38 -14.04
CA VAL A 447 -11.81 -16.67 -15.42
C VAL A 447 -10.96 -15.51 -15.92
N PRO A 448 -9.65 -15.72 -16.18
CA PRO A 448 -8.81 -14.68 -16.77
C PRO A 448 -9.42 -14.14 -18.05
N GLY A 449 -9.44 -12.82 -18.22
CA GLY A 449 -10.00 -12.20 -19.43
C GLY A 449 -9.26 -12.60 -20.72
N SER A 450 -7.98 -12.96 -20.61
CA SER A 450 -7.19 -13.56 -21.68
C SER A 450 -7.66 -14.95 -22.09
N ASN A 451 -8.63 -15.56 -21.41
CA ASN A 451 -9.32 -16.81 -21.75
C ASN A 451 -10.76 -16.60 -22.26
N TYR A 452 -11.17 -15.36 -22.54
CA TYR A 452 -12.42 -15.05 -23.21
C TYR A 452 -12.16 -14.76 -24.70
N ASP A 453 -12.45 -15.74 -25.56
CA ASP A 453 -12.30 -15.57 -27.01
C ASP A 453 -13.60 -15.14 -27.69
N VAL A 454 -13.46 -14.22 -28.65
CA VAL A 454 -14.48 -13.88 -29.64
C VAL A 454 -14.16 -14.60 -30.94
N VAL A 455 -15.19 -15.18 -31.57
CA VAL A 455 -15.06 -15.91 -32.84
C VAL A 455 -15.66 -15.10 -33.98
N SER A 456 -14.84 -14.65 -34.92
CA SER A 456 -15.34 -14.01 -36.16
C SER A 456 -15.56 -15.06 -37.26
N GLY A 457 -16.52 -14.79 -38.14
CA GLY A 457 -16.90 -15.64 -39.27
C GLY A 457 -18.19 -16.45 -39.08
N ALA A 458 -18.72 -16.52 -37.85
CA ALA A 458 -20.02 -17.08 -37.52
C ALA A 458 -20.89 -16.03 -36.82
N ASN A 459 -22.21 -16.12 -37.00
CA ASN A 459 -23.18 -15.30 -36.27
C ASN A 459 -23.68 -16.05 -35.03
N TYR A 460 -23.70 -15.43 -33.86
CA TYR A 460 -24.22 -16.05 -32.63
C TYR A 460 -24.58 -15.03 -31.55
N ASP A 461 -25.46 -15.42 -30.63
CA ASP A 461 -25.79 -14.61 -29.46
C ASP A 461 -25.46 -15.34 -28.15
N LEU A 462 -25.09 -14.58 -27.12
CA LEU A 462 -24.93 -15.06 -25.75
C LEU A 462 -26.16 -14.71 -24.90
N ASP A 463 -26.89 -15.73 -24.46
CA ASP A 463 -27.96 -15.61 -23.48
C ASP A 463 -27.41 -15.87 -22.06
N LEU A 464 -27.00 -14.80 -21.39
CA LEU A 464 -26.44 -14.88 -20.04
C LEU A 464 -27.49 -15.17 -18.96
N SER A 465 -28.79 -15.21 -19.29
CA SER A 465 -29.81 -15.71 -18.35
C SER A 465 -29.71 -17.21 -18.12
N GLN A 466 -28.98 -17.92 -18.99
CA GLN A 466 -28.82 -19.36 -18.97
C GLN A 466 -27.53 -19.78 -18.26
N PRO A 467 -27.51 -20.98 -17.65
CA PRO A 467 -26.29 -21.51 -17.05
C PRO A 467 -25.19 -21.72 -18.11
N PRO A 468 -23.89 -21.66 -17.71
CA PRO A 468 -22.78 -22.00 -18.61
C PRO A 468 -22.99 -23.35 -19.31
N GLY A 469 -22.66 -23.44 -20.60
CA GLY A 469 -22.90 -24.62 -21.43
C GLY A 469 -24.22 -24.61 -22.19
N GLN A 470 -25.11 -23.63 -21.93
CA GLN A 470 -26.41 -23.49 -22.61
C GLN A 470 -26.69 -22.06 -23.10
N ARG A 471 -25.66 -21.23 -23.30
CA ARG A 471 -25.77 -19.79 -23.56
C ARG A 471 -25.83 -19.43 -25.04
N ILE A 472 -25.32 -20.27 -25.94
CA ILE A 472 -25.20 -19.93 -27.36
C ILE A 472 -26.54 -20.08 -28.09
N ARG A 473 -27.02 -18.98 -28.68
CA ARG A 473 -28.23 -18.90 -29.50
C ARG A 473 -27.88 -18.45 -30.93
N GLY A 474 -28.76 -18.76 -31.88
CA GLY A 474 -28.64 -18.24 -33.25
C GLY A 474 -27.40 -18.66 -34.05
N LEU A 475 -26.61 -19.64 -33.59
CA LEU A 475 -25.33 -20.01 -34.23
C LEU A 475 -25.50 -20.37 -35.70
N ALA A 476 -24.98 -19.52 -36.59
CA ALA A 476 -25.09 -19.64 -38.03
C ALA A 476 -23.76 -19.31 -38.73
N PHE A 477 -23.51 -19.92 -39.87
CA PHE A 477 -22.38 -19.63 -40.74
C PHE A 477 -22.90 -19.27 -42.13
N ARG A 478 -22.55 -18.09 -42.65
CA ARG A 478 -23.04 -17.56 -43.94
C ARG A 478 -24.58 -17.64 -44.08
N GLY A 479 -25.28 -17.30 -42.99
CA GLY A 479 -26.75 -17.31 -42.92
C GLY A 479 -27.40 -18.70 -42.80
N ARG A 480 -26.61 -19.79 -42.69
CA ARG A 480 -27.14 -21.15 -42.48
C ARG A 480 -26.91 -21.60 -41.03
N PRO A 481 -27.93 -22.15 -40.33
CA PRO A 481 -27.74 -22.69 -38.98
C PRO A 481 -26.66 -23.77 -38.96
N VAL A 482 -25.73 -23.69 -38.00
CA VAL A 482 -24.64 -24.65 -37.85
C VAL A 482 -25.17 -25.98 -37.30
N GLN A 483 -24.96 -27.06 -38.04
CA GLN A 483 -25.26 -28.43 -37.61
C GLN A 483 -24.07 -29.04 -36.86
N PRO A 484 -24.30 -29.96 -35.90
CA PRO A 484 -23.21 -30.60 -35.15
C PRO A 484 -22.15 -31.29 -36.03
N THR A 485 -22.55 -31.76 -37.22
CA THR A 485 -21.72 -32.49 -38.18
C THR A 485 -21.05 -31.60 -39.23
N ASP A 486 -21.35 -30.31 -39.28
CA ASP A 486 -20.68 -29.39 -40.20
C ASP A 486 -19.19 -29.33 -39.88
N SER A 487 -18.36 -29.05 -40.90
CA SER A 487 -16.91 -28.96 -40.75
C SER A 487 -16.42 -27.58 -41.08
N PHE A 488 -15.62 -27.00 -40.18
CA PHE A 488 -15.03 -25.67 -40.31
C PHE A 488 -13.53 -25.72 -40.07
N THR A 489 -12.83 -24.79 -40.69
CA THR A 489 -11.45 -24.45 -40.31
C THR A 489 -11.47 -23.22 -39.40
N LEU A 490 -10.90 -23.35 -38.20
CA LEU A 490 -10.78 -22.28 -37.21
C LEU A 490 -9.32 -21.84 -37.13
N ALA A 491 -9.04 -20.56 -37.38
CA ALA A 491 -7.74 -19.91 -37.15
C ALA A 491 -7.64 -19.37 -35.72
N LEU A 492 -6.51 -19.55 -35.05
CA LEU A 492 -6.33 -19.18 -33.65
C LEU A 492 -4.85 -19.18 -33.26
N ALA A 493 -4.55 -18.70 -32.05
CA ALA A 493 -3.25 -18.81 -31.41
C ALA A 493 -2.83 -20.28 -31.17
N SER A 494 -1.53 -20.55 -31.29
CA SER A 494 -0.91 -21.84 -30.93
C SER A 494 -1.27 -22.30 -29.53
N TYR A 495 -1.22 -21.38 -28.54
CA TYR A 495 -1.63 -21.63 -27.15
C TYR A 495 -3.01 -22.27 -27.03
N ARG A 496 -4.00 -21.72 -27.77
CA ARG A 496 -5.37 -22.24 -27.77
C ARG A 496 -5.47 -23.60 -28.46
N GLN A 497 -4.77 -23.77 -29.58
CA GLN A 497 -4.78 -25.03 -30.33
C GLN A 497 -4.25 -26.18 -29.48
N GLU A 498 -3.27 -25.91 -28.62
CA GLU A 498 -2.64 -26.89 -27.74
C GLU A 498 -3.46 -27.15 -26.46
N GLY A 499 -4.59 -26.44 -26.26
CA GLY A 499 -5.54 -26.63 -25.16
C GLY A 499 -5.43 -25.58 -24.04
N GLY A 500 -4.58 -24.56 -24.20
CA GLY A 500 -4.41 -23.48 -23.24
C GLY A 500 -5.72 -22.76 -22.91
N GLY A 501 -5.91 -22.38 -21.65
CA GLY A 501 -7.18 -21.81 -21.14
C GLY A 501 -8.30 -22.84 -20.94
N GLY A 502 -7.98 -24.13 -21.02
CA GLY A 502 -8.94 -25.24 -20.85
C GLY A 502 -9.79 -25.54 -22.07
N TYR A 503 -9.40 -25.08 -23.27
CA TYR A 503 -10.10 -25.32 -24.54
C TYR A 503 -9.89 -26.76 -25.05
N THR A 504 -10.28 -27.75 -24.24
CA THR A 504 -10.00 -29.18 -24.46
C THR A 504 -10.78 -29.77 -25.64
N MET A 505 -11.87 -29.14 -26.08
CA MET A 505 -12.64 -29.55 -27.26
C MET A 505 -11.83 -29.52 -28.56
N LEU A 506 -10.68 -28.82 -28.58
CA LEU A 506 -9.76 -28.80 -29.71
C LEU A 506 -8.76 -29.97 -29.71
N GLN A 507 -8.71 -30.78 -28.65
CA GLN A 507 -7.80 -31.91 -28.58
C GLN A 507 -8.07 -32.91 -29.72
N GLY A 508 -7.02 -33.26 -30.45
CA GLY A 508 -7.09 -34.19 -31.58
C GLY A 508 -7.69 -33.59 -32.86
N ALA A 509 -8.08 -32.31 -32.87
CA ALA A 509 -8.52 -31.64 -34.08
C ALA A 509 -7.38 -31.58 -35.12
N PRO A 510 -7.60 -31.98 -36.38
CA PRO A 510 -6.55 -31.96 -37.40
C PRO A 510 -6.02 -30.55 -37.63
N VAL A 511 -4.71 -30.36 -37.47
CA VAL A 511 -4.03 -29.10 -37.84
C VAL A 511 -3.97 -29.02 -39.36
N VAL A 512 -4.55 -27.96 -39.92
CA VAL A 512 -4.61 -27.69 -41.36
C VAL A 512 -3.73 -26.51 -41.78
N TYR A 513 -3.20 -25.76 -40.79
CA TYR A 513 -2.23 -24.69 -40.99
C TYR A 513 -1.27 -24.61 -39.80
N ASP A 514 0.02 -24.74 -40.08
CA ASP A 514 1.13 -24.44 -39.16
C ASP A 514 2.34 -24.00 -39.99
N ARG A 515 2.73 -22.72 -39.85
CA ARG A 515 3.93 -22.16 -40.48
C ARG A 515 4.86 -21.48 -39.48
N GLY A 516 4.59 -21.60 -38.18
CA GLY A 516 5.36 -20.93 -37.13
C GLY A 516 5.38 -19.39 -37.21
N GLU A 517 4.40 -18.76 -37.85
CA GLU A 517 4.35 -17.30 -38.03
C GLU A 517 3.77 -16.61 -36.79
N SER A 518 4.43 -15.57 -36.27
CA SER A 518 3.95 -14.78 -35.13
C SER A 518 2.70 -13.99 -35.51
N ILE A 519 1.65 -14.08 -34.68
CA ILE A 519 0.40 -13.32 -34.91
C ILE A 519 0.68 -11.81 -34.83
N ARG A 520 1.48 -11.38 -33.85
CA ARG A 520 1.89 -9.96 -33.73
C ARG A 520 2.60 -9.45 -34.98
N ASP A 521 3.51 -10.25 -35.55
CA ASP A 521 4.21 -9.87 -36.78
C ASP A 521 3.25 -9.79 -37.97
N LEU A 522 2.27 -10.69 -38.05
CA LEU A 522 1.22 -10.65 -39.09
C LEU A 522 0.34 -9.41 -38.98
N LEU A 523 -0.02 -8.98 -37.76
CA LEU A 523 -0.76 -7.74 -37.54
C LEU A 523 0.07 -6.51 -37.98
N ALA A 524 1.33 -6.45 -37.58
CA ALA A 524 2.24 -5.37 -37.98
C ALA A 524 2.45 -5.32 -39.51
N GLN A 525 2.59 -6.48 -40.15
CA GLN A 525 2.72 -6.60 -41.60
C GLN A 525 1.44 -6.15 -42.33
N GLU A 526 0.26 -6.50 -41.83
CA GLU A 526 -1.00 -6.04 -42.43
C GLU A 526 -1.11 -4.51 -42.35
N ILE A 527 -0.82 -3.91 -41.20
CA ILE A 527 -0.84 -2.43 -41.04
C ILE A 527 0.14 -1.79 -42.02
N GLY A 528 1.37 -2.29 -42.12
CA GLY A 528 2.36 -1.77 -43.06
C GLY A 528 1.99 -1.95 -44.53
N LYS A 529 1.30 -3.04 -44.88
CA LYS A 529 0.84 -3.31 -46.24
C LYS A 529 -0.34 -2.42 -46.64
N VAL A 530 -1.29 -2.20 -45.73
CA VAL A 530 -2.50 -1.40 -46.00
C VAL A 530 -2.23 0.10 -45.89
N GLY A 531 -1.27 0.51 -45.05
CA GLY A 531 -0.91 1.90 -44.82
C GLY A 531 -1.89 2.62 -43.88
N THR A 532 -3.19 2.63 -44.19
CA THR A 532 -4.24 3.17 -43.32
C THR A 532 -5.35 2.14 -43.10
N ILE A 533 -5.41 1.57 -41.90
CA ILE A 533 -6.50 0.65 -41.51
C ILE A 533 -7.74 1.45 -41.09
N THR A 534 -8.91 0.97 -41.48
CA THR A 534 -10.22 1.54 -41.10
C THR A 534 -11.14 0.39 -40.71
N ALA A 535 -12.21 0.65 -39.94
CA ALA A 535 -13.11 -0.41 -39.50
C ALA A 535 -13.83 -1.16 -40.65
N PRO A 536 -14.39 -0.51 -41.69
CA PRO A 536 -15.29 -1.18 -42.64
C PRO A 536 -14.73 -2.42 -43.37
N PRO A 537 -13.44 -2.51 -43.75
CA PRO A 537 -12.86 -3.70 -44.39
C PRO A 537 -12.66 -4.92 -43.48
N TYR A 538 -12.79 -4.74 -42.15
CA TYR A 538 -12.52 -5.77 -41.15
C TYR A 538 -13.73 -6.05 -40.25
N TYR A 539 -14.55 -5.04 -39.96
CA TYR A 539 -15.63 -5.10 -39.00
C TYR A 539 -16.96 -5.52 -39.65
N THR A 540 -17.56 -6.59 -39.14
CA THR A 540 -18.94 -6.98 -39.50
C THR A 540 -19.62 -7.56 -38.26
N PRO A 541 -20.60 -6.86 -37.65
CA PRO A 541 -21.27 -7.33 -36.44
C PRO A 541 -21.75 -8.77 -36.58
N SER A 542 -21.18 -9.63 -35.76
CA SER A 542 -21.32 -11.08 -35.85
C SER A 542 -21.87 -11.67 -34.56
N TRP A 543 -21.69 -11.01 -33.42
CA TRP A 543 -22.22 -11.51 -32.15
C TRP A 543 -22.82 -10.42 -31.26
N SER A 544 -23.70 -10.85 -30.34
CA SER A 544 -24.26 -9.97 -29.34
C SER A 544 -24.59 -10.67 -28.02
N ILE A 545 -24.68 -9.89 -26.93
CA ILE A 545 -25.26 -10.36 -25.68
C ILE A 545 -26.75 -10.00 -25.68
N LEU A 546 -27.62 -10.97 -25.34
CA LEU A 546 -29.06 -10.75 -25.33
C LEU A 546 -29.52 -10.00 -24.05
N PRO A 547 -30.59 -9.19 -24.14
CA PRO A 547 -31.31 -8.72 -22.96
C PRO A 547 -31.82 -9.91 -22.11
N PRO A 548 -31.93 -9.75 -20.78
CA PRO A 548 -31.73 -8.51 -20.01
C PRO A 548 -30.27 -8.20 -19.62
N ALA A 549 -29.30 -9.08 -19.93
CA ALA A 549 -27.94 -8.96 -19.42
C ALA A 549 -27.09 -7.88 -20.13
N ARG A 550 -27.44 -7.51 -21.37
CA ARG A 550 -26.67 -6.58 -22.22
C ARG A 550 -26.25 -5.30 -21.50
N GLU A 551 -27.20 -4.59 -20.87
CA GLU A 551 -26.93 -3.32 -20.20
C GLU A 551 -25.98 -3.49 -19.00
N ALA A 552 -26.18 -4.55 -18.21
CA ALA A 552 -25.33 -4.83 -17.05
C ALA A 552 -23.89 -5.16 -17.49
N VAL A 553 -23.72 -5.89 -18.59
CA VAL A 553 -22.40 -6.14 -19.18
C VAL A 553 -21.79 -4.84 -19.66
N HIS A 554 -22.50 -4.05 -20.48
CA HIS A 554 -21.96 -2.79 -20.99
C HIS A 554 -21.57 -1.83 -19.85
N LEU A 555 -22.36 -1.74 -18.77
CA LEU A 555 -22.02 -0.96 -17.57
C LEU A 555 -20.78 -1.47 -16.84
N ALA A 556 -20.53 -2.78 -16.82
CA ALA A 556 -19.34 -3.36 -16.19
C ALA A 556 -18.04 -2.97 -16.92
N PHE A 557 -18.11 -2.63 -18.21
CA PHE A 557 -16.97 -2.21 -19.03
C PHE A 557 -16.98 -0.72 -19.39
N ALA A 558 -18.06 0.00 -19.05
CA ALA A 558 -18.14 1.43 -19.29
C ALA A 558 -17.10 2.17 -18.43
N PRO A 559 -16.39 3.17 -19.00
CA PRO A 559 -15.63 4.08 -18.16
C PRO A 559 -16.56 4.72 -17.14
N ALA A 560 -16.08 4.94 -15.90
CA ALA A 560 -16.84 5.68 -14.91
C ALA A 560 -17.34 6.98 -15.55
N ALA A 561 -18.66 7.12 -15.67
CA ALA A 561 -19.23 8.21 -16.45
C ALA A 561 -18.70 9.55 -15.93
N PRO A 562 -18.05 10.38 -16.76
CA PRO A 562 -17.91 11.78 -16.41
C PRO A 562 -19.32 12.37 -16.34
N PRO A 563 -19.66 13.16 -15.30
CA PRO A 563 -21.03 13.64 -15.13
C PRO A 563 -21.44 14.54 -16.31
N VAL A 564 -22.51 14.17 -17.03
CA VAL A 564 -23.09 14.96 -18.12
C VAL A 564 -24.29 15.77 -17.63
N SER A 565 -24.18 17.11 -17.59
CA SER A 565 -25.21 18.07 -18.03
C SER A 565 -24.63 19.50 -18.05
N GLN A 566 -25.04 20.37 -18.99
CA GLN A 566 -24.69 21.81 -18.98
C GLN A 566 -25.46 22.57 -17.88
N ARG A 567 -25.09 22.35 -16.62
CA ARG A 567 -25.43 23.16 -15.45
C ARG A 567 -24.17 23.28 -14.60
N ASP A 568 -23.95 24.44 -13.98
CA ASP A 568 -23.01 24.66 -12.89
C ASP A 568 -21.64 23.95 -13.01
N SER A 569 -20.64 24.63 -13.56
CA SER A 569 -19.29 24.05 -13.66
C SER A 569 -18.49 24.30 -12.39
N THR A 570 -17.96 23.24 -11.77
CA THR A 570 -17.00 23.38 -10.67
C THR A 570 -15.67 23.90 -11.22
N VAL A 571 -15.25 25.07 -10.76
CA VAL A 571 -14.01 25.73 -11.19
C VAL A 571 -12.82 25.28 -10.33
N LEU A 572 -13.05 25.14 -9.03
CA LEU A 572 -12.05 24.71 -8.05
C LEU A 572 -12.73 23.81 -7.01
N ARG A 573 -12.13 22.66 -6.73
CA ARG A 573 -12.45 21.82 -5.57
C ARG A 573 -11.34 21.91 -4.54
N VAL A 574 -11.72 22.13 -3.29
CA VAL A 574 -10.85 22.00 -2.12
C VAL A 574 -11.28 20.72 -1.39
N LEU A 575 -10.34 19.79 -1.25
CA LEU A 575 -10.48 18.65 -0.36
C LEU A 575 -9.67 18.95 0.89
N ALA A 576 -10.31 18.92 2.06
CA ALA A 576 -9.61 19.21 3.30
C ALA A 576 -9.86 18.17 4.38
N ILE A 577 -8.80 17.90 5.13
CA ILE A 577 -8.84 17.16 6.39
C ILE A 577 -8.24 18.06 7.48
N ASN A 578 -8.36 17.63 8.73
CA ASN A 578 -7.79 18.30 9.89
C ASN A 578 -7.66 17.28 11.03
N ASP A 579 -6.79 17.57 12.00
CA ASP A 579 -6.61 16.78 13.22
C ASP A 579 -6.38 15.29 12.90
N PHE A 580 -5.53 14.99 11.92
CA PHE A 580 -5.28 13.62 11.46
C PHE A 580 -4.72 12.73 12.59
N HIS A 581 -3.99 13.31 13.55
CA HIS A 581 -3.51 12.64 14.77
C HIS A 581 -2.77 11.31 14.53
N GLY A 582 -2.11 11.19 13.39
CA GLY A 582 -1.47 9.96 12.96
C GLY A 582 -2.44 8.77 12.85
N ALA A 583 -3.72 9.00 12.52
CA ALA A 583 -4.77 7.98 12.38
C ALA A 583 -4.58 7.12 11.12
N LEU A 584 -3.48 6.36 11.13
CA LEU A 584 -2.98 5.55 10.01
C LEU A 584 -3.82 4.30 9.75
N GLU A 585 -4.61 3.86 10.73
CA GLU A 585 -5.46 2.67 10.67
C GLU A 585 -6.94 3.07 10.77
N ALA A 586 -7.80 2.32 10.06
CA ALA A 586 -9.23 2.55 10.09
C ALA A 586 -9.82 2.14 11.45
N ARG A 587 -10.88 2.84 11.88
CA ARG A 587 -11.49 2.65 13.21
C ARG A 587 -13.00 2.57 13.13
N ILE A 588 -13.61 1.77 14.00
CA ILE A 588 -15.06 1.78 14.20
C ILE A 588 -15.38 2.85 15.23
N TRP A 589 -16.19 3.82 14.83
CA TRP A 589 -16.67 4.89 15.71
C TRP A 589 -18.04 4.57 16.28
N PRO A 590 -18.42 5.08 17.47
CA PRO A 590 -19.76 4.86 18.02
C PRO A 590 -20.91 5.28 17.09
N TRP A 591 -20.67 6.28 16.24
CA TRP A 591 -21.64 6.80 15.26
C TRP A 591 -21.58 6.11 13.88
N SER A 592 -20.67 5.14 13.68
CA SER A 592 -20.42 4.50 12.38
C SER A 592 -21.20 3.20 12.16
N ASP A 593 -22.07 2.82 13.10
CA ASP A 593 -22.87 1.59 13.06
C ASP A 593 -22.05 0.32 12.75
N GLY A 594 -20.89 0.21 13.39
CA GLY A 594 -20.00 -0.96 13.26
C GLY A 594 -19.08 -0.94 12.04
N ARG A 595 -19.13 0.10 11.20
CA ARG A 595 -18.34 0.18 9.97
C ARG A 595 -16.99 0.89 10.20
N PRO A 596 -15.89 0.40 9.61
CA PRO A 596 -14.59 1.05 9.75
C PRO A 596 -14.54 2.35 8.95
N VAL A 597 -14.02 3.43 9.55
CA VAL A 597 -13.88 4.75 8.94
C VAL A 597 -12.42 5.23 9.05
N GLY A 598 -11.95 5.92 8.02
CA GLY A 598 -10.63 6.54 7.98
C GLY A 598 -9.52 5.52 7.70
N GLY A 599 -8.33 5.78 8.23
CA GLY A 599 -7.13 4.99 7.97
C GLY A 599 -6.43 5.35 6.66
N ALA A 600 -5.10 5.39 6.68
CA ALA A 600 -4.28 5.89 5.58
C ALA A 600 -4.58 5.20 4.25
N ALA A 601 -4.62 3.86 4.26
CA ALA A 601 -4.83 3.06 3.07
C ALA A 601 -6.23 3.26 2.44
N ALA A 602 -7.25 3.62 3.22
CA ALA A 602 -8.57 3.93 2.67
C ALA A 602 -8.74 5.42 2.33
N LEU A 603 -8.13 6.33 3.11
CA LEU A 603 -8.30 7.76 2.93
C LEU A 603 -7.67 8.27 1.63
N LYS A 604 -6.53 7.70 1.22
CA LYS A 604 -5.90 8.03 -0.07
C LYS A 604 -6.82 7.77 -1.27
N PRO A 605 -7.36 6.56 -1.49
CA PRO A 605 -8.27 6.30 -2.60
C PRO A 605 -9.57 7.11 -2.52
N TRP A 606 -10.05 7.47 -1.32
CA TRP A 606 -11.15 8.43 -1.15
C TRP A 606 -10.81 9.81 -1.70
N LEU A 607 -9.68 10.41 -1.28
CA LEU A 607 -9.21 11.70 -1.79
C LEU A 607 -8.95 11.68 -3.30
N ASP A 608 -8.40 10.57 -3.80
CA ASP A 608 -8.15 10.34 -5.23
C ASP A 608 -9.47 10.23 -6.02
N SER A 609 -10.45 9.50 -5.49
CA SER A 609 -11.78 9.36 -6.09
C SER A 609 -12.52 10.70 -6.12
N LEU A 610 -12.55 11.42 -5.00
CA LEU A 610 -13.21 12.73 -4.90
C LEU A 610 -12.57 13.78 -5.81
N ALA A 611 -11.24 13.75 -6.00
CA ALA A 611 -10.56 14.62 -6.94
C ALA A 611 -10.92 14.27 -8.39
N ARG A 612 -10.83 12.99 -8.77
CA ARG A 612 -11.16 12.53 -10.14
C ARG A 612 -12.62 12.78 -10.51
N ALA A 613 -13.55 12.51 -9.59
CA ALA A 613 -14.99 12.65 -9.83
C ALA A 613 -15.42 14.07 -10.20
N CYS A 614 -14.63 15.09 -9.84
CA CYS A 614 -14.93 16.47 -10.26
C CYS A 614 -14.60 16.73 -11.73
N GLY A 615 -13.54 16.12 -12.25
CA GLY A 615 -12.93 16.52 -13.53
C GLY A 615 -12.42 17.97 -13.56
N CYS A 616 -12.24 18.60 -12.39
CA CYS A 616 -11.90 20.01 -12.23
C CYS A 616 -10.56 20.21 -11.50
N THR A 617 -10.04 21.45 -11.50
CA THR A 617 -8.88 21.81 -10.68
C THR A 617 -9.14 21.51 -9.21
N THR A 618 -8.29 20.69 -8.60
CA THR A 618 -8.44 20.27 -7.19
C THR A 618 -7.19 20.57 -6.39
N VAL A 619 -7.35 21.10 -5.18
CA VAL A 619 -6.28 21.23 -4.17
C VAL A 619 -6.64 20.46 -2.90
N ARG A 620 -5.62 19.95 -2.20
CA ARG A 620 -5.76 19.16 -0.96
C ARG A 620 -5.10 19.90 0.18
N LEU A 621 -5.83 20.15 1.27
CA LEU A 621 -5.35 20.99 2.38
C LEU A 621 -5.52 20.28 3.72
N ASP A 622 -4.69 20.64 4.70
CA ASP A 622 -4.77 20.12 6.07
C ASP A 622 -4.87 21.24 7.13
N GLY A 623 -5.76 21.05 8.08
CA GLY A 623 -6.06 22.00 9.16
C GLY A 623 -5.13 21.95 10.38
N GLY A 624 -4.04 21.19 10.36
CA GLY A 624 -3.09 21.00 11.47
C GLY A 624 -3.43 19.82 12.39
N ASP A 625 -2.56 19.56 13.37
CA ASP A 625 -2.53 18.39 14.26
C ASP A 625 -2.44 17.06 13.49
N GLU A 626 -1.43 16.95 12.65
CA GLU A 626 -1.24 15.83 11.74
C GLU A 626 -0.64 14.60 12.44
N MET A 627 0.28 14.83 13.38
CA MET A 627 1.27 13.82 13.75
C MET A 627 1.00 13.08 15.06
N GLN A 628 0.70 13.78 16.15
CA GLN A 628 0.59 13.15 17.47
C GLN A 628 -0.80 12.55 17.66
N GLY A 629 -0.89 11.30 18.11
CA GLY A 629 -2.15 10.72 18.57
C GLY A 629 -2.15 9.19 18.66
N THR A 630 -1.75 8.49 17.59
CA THR A 630 -1.69 7.02 17.59
C THR A 630 -0.32 6.50 17.98
N LEU A 631 -0.28 5.26 18.49
CA LEU A 631 0.94 4.52 18.77
C LEU A 631 1.89 4.48 17.58
N LEU A 632 1.36 4.10 16.42
CA LEU A 632 2.11 3.96 15.18
C LEU A 632 2.81 5.26 14.78
N SER A 633 2.14 6.40 14.97
CA SER A 633 2.72 7.70 14.68
C SER A 633 3.69 8.18 15.77
N ASN A 634 3.29 8.05 17.05
CA ASN A 634 4.03 8.60 18.16
C ASN A 634 5.40 7.95 18.37
N PHE A 635 5.51 6.62 18.20
CA PHE A 635 6.78 5.90 18.34
C PHE A 635 7.85 6.34 17.34
N SER A 636 7.41 6.88 16.21
CA SER A 636 8.30 7.40 15.16
C SER A 636 8.23 8.93 15.06
N PHE A 637 7.76 9.59 16.12
CA PHE A 637 7.67 11.04 16.23
C PHE A 637 6.99 11.69 15.01
N GLY A 638 5.93 11.09 14.49
CA GLY A 638 5.16 11.63 13.35
C GLY A 638 5.67 11.24 11.95
N LEU A 639 6.78 10.51 11.82
CA LEU A 639 7.30 10.09 10.50
C LEU A 639 6.27 9.41 9.59
N PRO A 640 5.56 8.36 10.03
CA PRO A 640 4.61 7.67 9.16
C PRO A 640 3.36 8.52 8.86
N ALA A 641 3.00 9.47 9.73
CA ALA A 641 1.95 10.44 9.45
C ALA A 641 2.36 11.39 8.31
N ILE A 642 3.55 11.99 8.37
CA ILE A 642 4.07 12.85 7.29
C ILE A 642 4.23 12.07 5.98
N ALA A 643 4.71 10.83 6.03
CA ALA A 643 4.79 9.97 4.85
C ALA A 643 3.40 9.72 4.23
N THR A 644 2.38 9.56 5.07
CA THR A 644 0.99 9.38 4.66
C THR A 644 0.40 10.64 4.03
N LEU A 645 0.58 11.81 4.64
CA LEU A 645 0.07 13.07 4.09
C LEU A 645 0.80 13.47 2.79
N ASN A 646 2.09 13.12 2.67
CA ASN A 646 2.79 13.17 1.40
C ASN A 646 2.14 12.29 0.32
N ALA A 647 1.72 11.08 0.68
CA ALA A 647 1.03 10.15 -0.22
C ALA A 647 -0.40 10.60 -0.56
N PHE A 648 -1.07 11.32 0.35
CA PHE A 648 -2.33 12.00 0.07
C PHE A 648 -2.16 13.17 -0.89
N GLY A 649 -0.93 13.65 -1.14
CA GLY A 649 -0.69 14.79 -2.01
C GLY A 649 -1.29 16.07 -1.43
N ILE A 650 -1.17 16.28 -0.12
CA ILE A 650 -1.48 17.57 0.51
C ILE A 650 -0.64 18.66 -0.15
N ASP A 651 -1.24 19.83 -0.40
CA ASP A 651 -0.61 20.97 -1.05
C ASP A 651 -0.10 22.01 -0.03
N ALA A 652 -0.82 22.16 1.08
CA ALA A 652 -0.44 23.01 2.20
C ALA A 652 -1.17 22.58 3.48
N ALA A 653 -0.52 22.82 4.62
CA ALA A 653 -1.05 22.58 5.96
C ALA A 653 -0.81 23.80 6.87
N THR A 654 -1.62 23.96 7.91
CA THR A 654 -1.28 24.88 9.02
C THR A 654 -0.57 24.12 10.14
N ILE A 655 0.07 24.85 11.06
CA ILE A 655 0.73 24.25 12.24
C ILE A 655 -0.27 24.23 13.40
N GLY A 656 -0.64 23.05 13.87
CA GLY A 656 -1.45 22.86 15.07
C GLY A 656 -0.64 22.81 16.35
N ASN A 657 -1.30 22.61 17.49
CA ASN A 657 -0.63 22.56 18.79
C ASN A 657 0.17 21.27 18.99
N HIS A 658 -0.32 20.15 18.46
CA HIS A 658 0.29 18.84 18.63
C HIS A 658 1.53 18.63 17.73
N GLU A 659 1.74 19.50 16.74
CA GLU A 659 3.01 19.61 16.01
C GLU A 659 4.21 19.90 16.94
N PHE A 660 3.96 20.52 18.11
CA PHE A 660 5.00 20.91 19.07
C PHE A 660 5.28 19.87 20.15
N ASP A 661 4.57 18.74 20.20
CA ASP A 661 4.65 17.79 21.32
C ASP A 661 6.04 17.16 21.52
N TRP A 662 6.85 17.12 20.47
CA TRP A 662 8.23 16.64 20.50
C TRP A 662 9.28 17.73 20.32
N SER A 663 8.95 19.00 20.59
CA SER A 663 9.75 20.22 20.38
C SER A 663 9.72 20.80 18.96
N VAL A 664 10.09 22.08 18.87
CA VAL A 664 10.27 22.82 17.60
C VAL A 664 11.27 22.14 16.67
N ASP A 665 12.31 21.49 17.20
CA ASP A 665 13.31 20.83 16.36
C ASP A 665 12.74 19.60 15.67
N THR A 666 11.91 18.82 16.37
CA THR A 666 11.18 17.70 15.75
C THR A 666 10.20 18.22 14.72
N LEU A 667 9.42 19.26 15.02
CA LEU A 667 8.54 19.91 14.04
C LEU A 667 9.32 20.29 12.78
N ARG A 668 10.45 20.98 12.90
CA ARG A 668 11.28 21.38 11.76
C ARG A 668 11.81 20.19 10.97
N ALA A 669 12.19 19.10 11.65
CA ALA A 669 12.61 17.87 10.98
C ALA A 669 11.46 17.22 10.19
N ARG A 670 10.22 17.32 10.68
CA ARG A 670 9.02 16.81 9.99
C ARG A 670 8.62 17.70 8.82
N MET A 671 8.68 19.02 8.99
CA MET A 671 8.51 20.00 7.92
C MET A 671 9.50 19.77 6.78
N ALA A 672 10.76 19.39 7.08
CA ALA A 672 11.76 19.09 6.06
C ALA A 672 11.46 17.80 5.27
N GLY A 673 10.73 16.85 5.86
CA GLY A 673 10.27 15.62 5.20
C GLY A 673 8.93 15.76 4.47
N ALA A 674 8.20 16.84 4.70
CA ALA A 674 6.93 17.11 4.02
C ALA A 674 7.17 17.64 2.59
N LYS A 675 6.35 17.17 1.66
CA LYS A 675 6.32 17.63 0.24
C LYS A 675 5.43 18.85 0.05
N TYR A 676 4.87 19.37 1.13
CA TYR A 676 4.01 20.55 1.22
C TYR A 676 4.55 21.53 2.26
N ARG A 677 3.96 22.73 2.29
CA ARG A 677 4.36 23.76 3.25
C ARG A 677 3.44 23.77 4.46
N PHE A 678 4.05 23.77 5.64
CA PHE A 678 3.41 24.18 6.88
C PHE A 678 3.41 25.72 6.99
N LEU A 679 2.28 26.27 7.42
CA LEU A 679 2.03 27.70 7.44
C LEU A 679 1.57 28.19 8.82
N ALA A 680 2.03 29.36 9.25
CA ALA A 680 1.53 30.05 10.43
C ALA A 680 1.88 31.55 10.40
N ALA A 681 0.87 32.42 10.27
CA ALA A 681 1.03 33.87 10.20
C ALA A 681 1.09 34.55 11.58
N ASN A 682 0.74 33.83 12.65
CA ASN A 682 0.61 34.33 14.01
C ASN A 682 1.66 33.79 15.00
N ILE A 683 2.70 33.08 14.53
CA ILE A 683 3.84 32.68 15.37
C ILE A 683 4.91 33.77 15.33
N THR A 684 5.38 34.16 16.52
CA THR A 684 6.45 35.14 16.73
C THR A 684 7.40 34.67 17.83
N ASP A 685 8.51 35.38 18.02
CA ASP A 685 9.34 35.27 19.23
C ASP A 685 8.54 35.64 20.49
N SER A 686 9.08 35.34 21.67
CA SER A 686 8.42 35.65 22.95
C SER A 686 8.16 37.15 23.17
N GLY A 687 8.83 38.03 22.43
CA GLY A 687 8.58 39.46 22.43
C GLY A 687 7.38 39.89 21.57
N GLY A 688 6.85 38.99 20.73
CA GLY A 688 5.74 39.29 19.81
C GLY A 688 6.17 40.08 18.57
N THR A 689 7.48 40.16 18.28
CA THR A 689 8.03 41.12 17.32
C THR A 689 8.53 40.47 16.03
N ALA A 690 9.26 39.36 16.12
CA ALA A 690 9.89 38.71 14.97
C ALA A 690 9.25 37.35 14.67
N ARG A 691 8.92 37.10 13.40
CA ARG A 691 8.43 35.79 12.93
C ARG A 691 9.61 34.83 12.69
N PRO A 692 9.57 33.59 13.20
CA PRO A 692 10.57 32.59 12.84
C PRO A 692 10.58 32.29 11.34
N GLU A 693 11.76 32.11 10.75
CA GLU A 693 11.90 31.88 9.30
C GLU A 693 11.11 30.66 8.82
N TRP A 694 11.15 29.58 9.60
CA TRP A 694 10.47 28.30 9.32
C TRP A 694 8.93 28.39 9.37
N ALA A 695 8.36 29.39 10.04
CA ALA A 695 6.91 29.56 10.18
C ALA A 695 6.38 30.48 9.06
N GLY A 696 6.34 30.01 7.80
CA GLY A 696 5.88 30.80 6.65
C GLY A 696 4.43 31.29 6.81
N PRO A 697 4.08 32.56 6.56
CA PRO A 697 2.73 33.06 6.85
C PRO A 697 1.69 32.62 5.81
N TRP A 698 2.10 32.46 4.55
CA TRP A 698 1.23 32.06 3.44
C TRP A 698 2.06 31.51 2.27
N THR A 699 1.39 30.83 1.33
CA THR A 699 1.98 30.34 0.08
C THR A 699 1.03 30.54 -1.11
N LEU A 700 1.56 30.48 -2.33
CA LEU A 700 0.79 30.53 -3.57
C LEU A 700 0.86 29.16 -4.27
N ILE A 701 -0.30 28.57 -4.55
CA ILE A 701 -0.44 27.33 -5.32
C ILE A 701 -0.92 27.70 -6.73
N GLN A 702 -0.25 27.19 -7.75
CA GLN A 702 -0.64 27.33 -9.15
C GLN A 702 -1.05 25.98 -9.73
N ARG A 703 -2.32 25.81 -10.10
CA ARG A 703 -2.83 24.54 -10.64
C ARG A 703 -4.00 24.79 -11.58
N GLY A 704 -4.02 24.10 -12.72
CA GLY A 704 -5.11 24.20 -13.70
C GLY A 704 -5.40 25.65 -14.16
N GLY A 705 -4.37 26.48 -14.27
CA GLY A 705 -4.49 27.90 -14.63
C GLY A 705 -4.96 28.84 -13.51
N LEU A 706 -5.30 28.32 -12.33
CA LEU A 706 -5.72 29.11 -11.16
C LEU A 706 -4.54 29.42 -10.23
N LYS A 707 -4.57 30.60 -9.61
CA LYS A 707 -3.68 31.01 -8.52
C LYS A 707 -4.45 31.03 -7.21
N ILE A 708 -4.00 30.25 -6.23
CA ILE A 708 -4.67 30.07 -4.94
C ILE A 708 -3.70 30.45 -3.84
N ALA A 709 -3.98 31.52 -3.11
CA ALA A 709 -3.21 31.90 -1.93
C ALA A 709 -3.75 31.19 -0.70
N VAL A 710 -2.86 30.58 0.07
CA VAL A 710 -3.21 29.86 1.31
C VAL A 710 -2.48 30.50 2.47
N ILE A 711 -3.21 30.99 3.47
CA ILE A 711 -2.70 31.64 4.69
C ILE A 711 -2.84 30.65 5.85
N GLY A 712 -1.81 30.47 6.68
CA GLY A 712 -1.88 29.58 7.85
C GLY A 712 -2.07 30.32 9.18
N LEU A 713 -2.74 29.71 10.14
CA LEU A 713 -2.86 30.17 11.53
C LEU A 713 -2.67 28.98 12.49
N ALA A 714 -1.78 29.15 13.46
CA ALA A 714 -1.62 28.23 14.57
C ALA A 714 -2.56 28.58 15.72
N LEU A 715 -2.84 27.62 16.60
CA LEU A 715 -3.70 27.82 17.77
C LEU A 715 -3.08 28.83 18.74
N ARG A 716 -3.83 29.88 19.08
CA ARG A 716 -3.39 30.89 20.07
C ARG A 716 -3.11 30.28 21.44
N ALA A 717 -3.91 29.29 21.83
CA ALA A 717 -3.80 28.57 23.10
C ALA A 717 -2.69 27.50 23.13
N THR A 718 -1.85 27.36 22.08
CA THR A 718 -0.76 26.36 22.04
C THR A 718 0.08 26.32 23.33
N PRO A 719 0.52 27.43 23.95
CA PRO A 719 1.33 27.40 25.17
C PRO A 719 0.68 26.73 26.39
N THR A 720 -0.63 26.52 26.37
CA THR A 720 -1.38 25.82 27.41
C THR A 720 -1.93 24.46 26.97
N ASN A 721 -1.80 24.12 25.69
CA ASN A 721 -2.36 22.92 25.07
C ASN A 721 -1.27 21.89 24.70
N THR A 722 0.00 22.32 24.59
CA THR A 722 1.18 21.43 24.57
C THR A 722 2.05 21.67 25.82
N ALA A 723 3.12 20.88 25.98
CA ALA A 723 4.08 21.09 27.06
C ALA A 723 4.78 22.45 26.91
N PRO A 724 4.69 23.39 27.88
CA PRO A 724 5.21 24.74 27.72
C PRO A 724 6.71 24.83 27.42
N ARG A 725 7.49 23.81 27.84
CA ARG A 725 8.91 23.70 27.51
C ARG A 725 9.18 23.60 26.00
N ASN A 726 8.27 22.99 25.25
CA ASN A 726 8.46 22.69 23.83
C ASN A 726 8.28 23.93 22.95
N VAL A 727 7.57 24.94 23.45
CA VAL A 727 7.31 26.22 22.77
C VAL A 727 7.99 27.39 23.46
N ARG A 728 8.98 27.11 24.32
CA ARG A 728 9.73 28.15 25.02
C ARG A 728 10.37 29.11 24.01
N GLY A 729 10.16 30.41 24.21
CA GLY A 729 10.68 31.46 23.34
C GLY A 729 9.78 31.82 22.15
N LEU A 730 8.61 31.20 22.03
CA LEU A 730 7.60 31.54 21.02
C LEU A 730 6.38 32.23 21.66
N ALA A 731 5.73 33.09 20.88
CA ALA A 731 4.41 33.66 21.19
C ALA A 731 3.45 33.42 20.03
N PHE A 732 2.18 33.20 20.39
CA PHE A 732 1.08 32.89 19.46
C PHE A 732 0.07 34.04 19.52
N GLY A 733 0.06 34.87 18.49
CA GLY A 733 -0.68 36.11 18.43
C GLY A 733 -2.14 35.96 17.98
N ASP A 734 -2.84 37.10 17.96
CA ASP A 734 -4.23 37.20 17.48
C ASP A 734 -4.37 36.80 16.00
N GLY A 735 -5.26 35.85 15.72
CA GLY A 735 -5.45 35.26 14.39
C GLY A 735 -6.00 36.25 13.37
N ALA A 736 -7.05 37.01 13.71
CA ALA A 736 -7.67 37.98 12.79
C ALA A 736 -6.70 39.10 12.42
N ALA A 737 -5.96 39.64 13.39
CA ALA A 737 -4.90 40.61 13.14
C ALA A 737 -3.78 40.04 12.26
N ALA A 738 -3.42 38.77 12.44
CA ALA A 738 -2.41 38.11 11.61
C ALA A 738 -2.84 37.93 10.17
N VAL A 739 -4.09 37.51 9.92
CA VAL A 739 -4.65 37.41 8.57
C VAL A 739 -4.67 38.79 7.89
N ARG A 740 -5.24 39.81 8.55
CA ARG A 740 -5.33 41.18 7.98
C ARG A 740 -3.97 41.74 7.56
N ARG A 741 -2.90 41.40 8.27
CA ARG A 741 -1.54 41.86 7.97
C ARG A 741 -0.99 41.29 6.65
N VAL A 742 -1.37 40.07 6.25
CA VAL A 742 -0.83 39.41 5.05
C VAL A 742 -1.83 39.36 3.89
N LEU A 743 -3.12 39.49 4.20
CA LEU A 743 -4.23 39.37 3.26
C LEU A 743 -4.11 40.29 2.02
N PRO A 744 -3.72 41.58 2.10
CA PRO A 744 -3.60 42.42 0.90
C PRO A 744 -2.62 41.86 -0.13
N ARG A 745 -1.50 41.27 0.32
CA ARG A 745 -0.50 40.68 -0.57
C ARG A 745 -0.98 39.35 -1.15
N ALA A 746 -1.62 38.51 -0.33
CA ALA A 746 -2.18 37.24 -0.75
C ALA A 746 -3.29 37.43 -1.81
N ARG A 747 -4.24 38.33 -1.54
CA ARG A 747 -5.36 38.63 -2.45
C ARG A 747 -4.89 39.27 -3.76
N ALA A 748 -3.88 40.15 -3.74
CA ALA A 748 -3.32 40.73 -4.96
C ALA A 748 -2.62 39.69 -5.87
N ALA A 749 -2.18 38.56 -5.31
CA ALA A 749 -1.42 37.54 -6.03
C ALA A 749 -2.28 36.37 -6.58
N ALA A 750 -3.55 36.26 -6.18
CA ALA A 750 -4.35 35.04 -6.36
C ALA A 750 -5.80 35.30 -6.78
N ASP A 751 -6.36 34.32 -7.48
CA ASP A 751 -7.79 34.25 -7.84
C ASP A 751 -8.66 33.84 -6.66
N PHE A 752 -8.09 33.04 -5.74
CA PHE A 752 -8.72 32.57 -4.50
C PHE A 752 -7.80 32.76 -3.30
N VAL A 753 -8.36 33.09 -2.13
CA VAL A 753 -7.67 33.19 -0.84
C VAL A 753 -8.34 32.27 0.17
N ILE A 754 -7.59 31.28 0.64
CA ILE A 754 -8.02 30.29 1.63
C ILE A 754 -7.22 30.48 2.92
N VAL A 755 -7.88 30.40 4.07
CA VAL A 755 -7.21 30.38 5.38
C VAL A 755 -7.26 28.95 5.94
N LEU A 756 -6.11 28.39 6.29
CA LEU A 756 -5.97 27.18 7.10
C LEU A 756 -5.77 27.61 8.54
N ALA A 757 -6.70 27.29 9.43
CA ALA A 757 -6.66 27.73 10.82
C ALA A 757 -6.76 26.55 11.76
N HIS A 758 -5.77 26.39 12.63
CA HIS A 758 -5.86 25.46 13.74
C HIS A 758 -6.56 26.13 14.94
N GLU A 759 -7.76 26.61 14.66
CA GLU A 759 -8.70 27.26 15.57
C GLU A 759 -10.06 26.72 15.16
N GLY A 760 -10.88 26.29 16.12
CA GLY A 760 -12.08 25.50 15.85
C GLY A 760 -13.37 26.16 16.30
N ALA A 761 -14.49 25.45 16.07
CA ALA A 761 -15.80 25.82 16.58
C ALA A 761 -16.64 24.61 16.95
N PHE A 762 -17.77 24.85 17.60
CA PHE A 762 -18.86 23.92 17.81
C PHE A 762 -20.15 24.53 17.23
N CYS A 763 -21.02 23.70 16.66
CA CYS A 763 -22.29 24.14 16.11
C CYS A 763 -23.43 23.30 16.69
N ASP A 764 -24.51 23.97 17.09
CA ASP A 764 -25.73 23.33 17.57
C ASP A 764 -26.59 22.90 16.36
N GLY A 765 -26.83 21.60 16.20
CA GLY A 765 -27.63 21.05 15.11
C GLY A 765 -27.11 19.72 14.55
N ALA A 766 -27.98 18.96 13.86
CA ALA A 766 -27.57 17.74 13.19
C ALA A 766 -26.82 18.07 11.88
N PRO A 767 -25.74 17.33 11.54
CA PRO A 767 -25.04 17.54 10.28
C PRO A 767 -25.95 17.25 9.09
N GLY A 768 -26.11 18.25 8.22
CA GLY A 768 -26.87 18.17 6.98
C GLY A 768 -26.06 18.68 5.79
N PRO A 769 -26.63 18.61 4.58
CA PRO A 769 -25.97 19.12 3.36
C PRO A 769 -25.89 20.65 3.33
N ASP A 770 -26.77 21.34 4.06
CA ASP A 770 -26.83 22.80 4.11
C ASP A 770 -25.97 23.37 5.25
N PRO A 771 -25.37 24.56 5.09
CA PRO A 771 -24.63 25.22 6.15
C PRO A 771 -25.51 25.51 7.37
N VAL A 772 -24.99 25.22 8.56
CA VAL A 772 -25.62 25.58 9.83
C VAL A 772 -25.61 27.11 9.99
N PRO A 773 -26.71 27.75 10.44
CA PRO A 773 -26.73 29.19 10.65
C PRO A 773 -25.62 29.67 11.60
N ALA A 774 -24.95 30.77 11.25
CA ALA A 774 -23.81 31.30 12.02
C ALA A 774 -24.12 31.55 13.50
N GLY A 775 -25.36 31.91 13.85
CA GLY A 775 -25.78 32.14 15.24
C GLY A 775 -25.83 30.88 16.10
N ALA A 776 -25.84 29.69 15.48
CA ALA A 776 -25.81 28.40 16.16
C ALA A 776 -24.37 27.86 16.33
N CYS A 777 -23.36 28.58 15.83
CA CYS A 777 -21.96 28.18 15.96
C CYS A 777 -21.19 29.15 16.89
N HIS A 778 -20.32 28.59 17.72
CA HIS A 778 -19.46 29.34 18.65
C HIS A 778 -18.05 28.74 18.70
N GLY A 779 -17.05 29.57 19.00
CA GLY A 779 -15.64 29.17 19.05
C GLY A 779 -14.74 30.18 18.35
N GLU A 780 -13.44 30.01 18.54
CA GLU A 780 -12.40 30.95 18.15
C GLU A 780 -12.41 31.25 16.64
N ILE A 781 -12.68 30.25 15.81
CA ILE A 781 -12.71 30.47 14.35
C ILE A 781 -13.90 31.32 13.89
N VAL A 782 -15.03 31.25 14.62
CA VAL A 782 -16.20 32.10 14.36
C VAL A 782 -15.86 33.55 14.69
N ASP A 783 -15.14 33.79 15.78
CA ASP A 783 -14.71 35.13 16.18
C ASP A 783 -13.64 35.70 15.26
N ILE A 784 -12.70 34.86 14.79
CA ILE A 784 -11.74 35.24 13.76
C ILE A 784 -12.47 35.67 12.49
N ALA A 785 -13.44 34.88 12.00
CA ALA A 785 -14.20 35.20 10.80
C ALA A 785 -15.01 36.51 10.94
N ARG A 786 -15.62 36.76 12.11
CA ARG A 786 -16.29 38.05 12.42
C ARG A 786 -15.34 39.24 12.38
N GLY A 787 -14.06 39.03 12.71
CA GLY A 787 -13.02 40.04 12.65
C GLY A 787 -12.46 40.32 11.24
N LEU A 788 -12.88 39.58 10.21
CA LEU A 788 -12.46 39.77 8.82
C LEU A 788 -13.55 40.45 8.00
N ASP A 789 -13.15 41.18 6.96
CA ASP A 789 -14.09 41.83 6.05
C ASP A 789 -14.72 40.82 5.08
N SER A 790 -16.04 40.89 4.89
CA SER A 790 -16.77 40.03 3.95
C SER A 790 -16.19 40.10 2.53
N GLY A 791 -16.09 38.94 1.86
CA GLY A 791 -15.57 38.82 0.50
C GLY A 791 -14.05 38.94 0.35
N THR A 792 -13.31 39.13 1.44
CA THR A 792 -11.83 39.22 1.38
C THR A 792 -11.12 37.87 1.50
N VAL A 793 -11.77 36.88 2.14
CA VAL A 793 -11.36 35.47 2.22
C VAL A 793 -12.47 34.61 1.62
N ASP A 794 -12.10 33.63 0.79
CA ASP A 794 -13.07 32.82 0.04
C ASP A 794 -13.46 31.53 0.76
N LEU A 795 -12.60 31.03 1.66
CA LEU A 795 -12.82 29.83 2.46
C LEU A 795 -11.92 29.83 3.70
N ILE A 796 -12.44 29.34 4.82
CA ILE A 796 -11.67 28.92 5.99
C ILE A 796 -11.78 27.40 6.15
N VAL A 797 -10.65 26.71 6.18
CA VAL A 797 -10.53 25.33 6.63
C VAL A 797 -10.00 25.37 8.07
N SER A 798 -10.73 24.77 8.98
CA SER A 798 -10.55 24.86 10.43
C SER A 798 -10.16 23.49 11.01
N GLY A 799 -9.62 23.48 12.23
CA GLY A 799 -9.22 22.28 13.00
C GLY A 799 -9.30 22.54 14.50
N HIS A 800 -8.66 21.70 15.33
CA HIS A 800 -8.56 21.78 16.80
C HIS A 800 -9.73 21.17 17.59
N THR A 801 -10.98 21.51 17.27
CA THR A 801 -12.12 21.08 18.13
C THR A 801 -12.67 19.70 17.79
N HIS A 802 -12.18 19.06 16.71
CA HIS A 802 -12.57 17.73 16.21
C HIS A 802 -14.07 17.58 15.88
N SER A 803 -14.79 18.70 15.85
CA SER A 803 -16.22 18.78 15.58
C SER A 803 -16.48 18.81 14.07
N LEU A 804 -17.77 18.71 13.72
CA LEU A 804 -18.26 19.02 12.38
C LEU A 804 -18.65 20.48 12.32
N VAL A 805 -17.98 21.23 11.43
CA VAL A 805 -18.34 22.62 11.14
C VAL A 805 -18.60 22.74 9.65
N ASN A 806 -19.77 23.26 9.29
CA ASN A 806 -20.11 23.72 7.95
C ASN A 806 -21.03 24.93 8.13
N THR A 807 -20.48 26.14 8.10
CA THR A 807 -21.23 27.38 8.32
C THR A 807 -20.71 28.50 7.43
N VAL A 808 -21.43 29.62 7.38
CA VAL A 808 -21.01 30.83 6.70
C VAL A 808 -21.10 32.00 7.68
N VAL A 809 -19.95 32.57 8.04
CA VAL A 809 -19.87 33.70 8.98
C VAL A 809 -19.38 34.92 8.22
N HIS A 810 -20.15 36.01 8.27
CA HIS A 810 -19.83 37.26 7.56
C HIS A 810 -19.56 37.05 6.05
N GLY A 811 -20.29 36.12 5.42
CA GLY A 811 -20.10 35.76 4.01
C GLY A 811 -18.93 34.83 3.72
N ILE A 812 -18.17 34.39 4.73
CA ILE A 812 -17.02 33.50 4.60
C ILE A 812 -17.43 32.07 4.97
N PRO A 813 -17.37 31.10 4.05
CA PRO A 813 -17.57 29.69 4.37
C PRO A 813 -16.49 29.14 5.30
N ILE A 814 -16.89 28.35 6.29
CA ILE A 814 -16.00 27.69 7.26
C ILE A 814 -16.32 26.20 7.30
N VAL A 815 -15.28 25.36 7.15
CA VAL A 815 -15.39 23.90 7.22
C VAL A 815 -14.41 23.29 8.23
N GLN A 816 -14.85 22.26 8.96
CA GLN A 816 -14.02 21.40 9.80
C GLN A 816 -14.54 19.96 9.74
N ALA A 817 -13.68 19.02 9.38
CA ALA A 817 -14.02 17.67 8.94
C ALA A 817 -13.78 16.59 10.01
N ARG A 818 -14.29 16.80 11.24
CA ARG A 818 -14.04 15.92 12.40
C ARG A 818 -12.55 15.86 12.75
N SER A 819 -12.00 14.67 12.98
CA SER A 819 -10.58 14.39 13.24
C SER A 819 -10.26 12.97 12.79
N SER A 820 -8.99 12.55 12.89
CA SER A 820 -8.51 11.19 12.66
C SER A 820 -8.84 10.63 11.26
N GLY A 821 -8.97 11.52 10.26
CA GLY A 821 -9.41 11.14 8.92
C GLY A 821 -10.83 10.60 8.86
N ALA A 822 -11.67 10.87 9.87
CA ALA A 822 -13.06 10.41 9.93
C ALA A 822 -14.03 11.29 9.11
N GLY A 823 -13.53 12.36 8.51
CA GLY A 823 -14.26 13.22 7.57
C GLY A 823 -13.32 13.81 6.52
N ILE A 824 -13.86 14.09 5.35
CA ILE A 824 -13.22 14.88 4.30
C ILE A 824 -14.16 16.04 3.95
N ALA A 825 -13.74 17.27 4.19
CA ALA A 825 -14.46 18.44 3.67
C ALA A 825 -14.27 18.51 2.15
N VAL A 826 -15.38 18.52 1.41
CA VAL A 826 -15.43 18.72 -0.04
C VAL A 826 -16.08 20.07 -0.29
N VAL A 827 -15.28 21.04 -0.75
CA VAL A 827 -15.73 22.40 -1.02
C VAL A 827 -15.56 22.71 -2.50
N ASP A 828 -16.68 22.94 -3.18
CA ASP A 828 -16.74 23.25 -4.60
C ASP A 828 -17.03 24.73 -4.81
N PHE A 829 -16.12 25.42 -5.51
CA PHE A 829 -16.37 26.73 -6.09
C PHE A 829 -17.01 26.55 -7.45
N VAL A 830 -18.31 26.83 -7.53
CA VAL A 830 -19.15 26.55 -8.69
C VAL A 830 -19.46 27.84 -9.43
N ARG A 831 -19.29 27.82 -10.76
CA ARG A 831 -19.78 28.87 -11.65
C ARG A 831 -21.22 28.60 -12.03
N VAL A 832 -22.12 29.41 -11.48
CA VAL A 832 -23.57 29.37 -11.69
C VAL A 832 -23.98 30.45 -12.69
N ARG A 833 -24.88 30.13 -13.63
CA ARG A 833 -25.45 31.09 -14.61
C ARG A 833 -24.40 31.93 -15.37
N GLY A 834 -23.25 31.34 -15.69
CA GLY A 834 -22.22 31.95 -16.55
C GLY A 834 -21.22 32.88 -15.85
N THR A 835 -21.58 33.56 -14.76
CA THR A 835 -20.67 34.51 -14.08
C THR A 835 -20.74 34.50 -12.55
N GLU A 836 -21.78 33.96 -11.94
CA GLU A 836 -21.94 33.96 -10.48
C GLU A 836 -21.08 32.84 -9.86
N ARG A 837 -20.36 33.13 -8.78
CA ARG A 837 -19.59 32.12 -8.03
C ARG A 837 -20.35 31.77 -6.77
N GLN A 838 -20.65 30.49 -6.59
CA GLN A 838 -21.22 29.94 -5.36
C GLN A 838 -20.25 28.94 -4.74
N VAL A 839 -20.24 28.86 -3.41
CA VAL A 839 -19.46 27.87 -2.66
C VAL A 839 -20.40 26.81 -2.13
N ARG A 840 -20.16 25.54 -2.49
CA ARG A 840 -20.92 24.39 -1.99
C ARG A 840 -20.00 23.52 -1.17
N ALA A 841 -20.31 23.36 0.12
CA ALA A 841 -19.49 22.59 1.05
C ALA A 841 -20.29 21.43 1.63
N ARG A 842 -19.65 20.27 1.73
CA ARG A 842 -20.16 19.10 2.45
C ARG A 842 -19.02 18.33 3.09
N ILE A 843 -19.32 17.47 4.06
CA ILE A 843 -18.33 16.61 4.71
C ILE A 843 -18.68 15.17 4.41
N GLU A 844 -17.76 14.47 3.73
CA GLU A 844 -17.88 13.05 3.39
C GLU A 844 -17.29 12.18 4.50
N THR A 845 -17.94 11.06 4.78
CA THR A 845 -17.41 10.04 5.71
C THR A 845 -16.64 8.99 4.90
N PRO A 846 -15.31 8.88 5.05
CA PRO A 846 -14.50 7.94 4.29
C PRO A 846 -14.56 6.54 4.91
N TYR A 847 -15.63 5.80 4.63
CA TYR A 847 -15.75 4.41 5.07
C TYR A 847 -14.69 3.54 4.38
N ALA A 848 -13.91 2.79 5.18
CA ALA A 848 -12.82 1.98 4.68
C ALA A 848 -13.29 0.75 3.90
N ASP A 849 -14.52 0.30 4.13
CA ASP A 849 -15.16 -0.82 3.43
C ASP A 849 -15.71 -0.45 2.03
N GLN A 850 -15.71 0.84 1.65
CA GLN A 850 -16.23 1.33 0.37
C GLN A 850 -15.16 1.54 -0.71
N VAL A 851 -13.89 1.36 -0.36
CA VAL A 851 -12.77 1.56 -1.28
C VAL A 851 -11.80 0.40 -1.16
N ARG A 852 -11.13 0.05 -2.26
CA ARG A 852 -9.98 -0.84 -2.20
C ARG A 852 -8.83 -0.11 -1.49
N PRO A 853 -8.29 -0.62 -0.37
CA PRO A 853 -7.17 0.04 0.31
C PRO A 853 -5.96 0.16 -0.61
N ASP A 854 -5.23 1.28 -0.51
CA ASP A 854 -4.01 1.53 -1.25
C ASP A 854 -2.88 0.60 -0.76
N ALA A 855 -2.60 -0.40 -1.60
CA ALA A 855 -1.49 -1.34 -1.54
C ALA A 855 -0.20 -0.68 -1.02
N ALA A 856 0.34 0.22 -1.84
CA ALA A 856 1.65 0.82 -1.63
C ALA A 856 1.73 1.65 -0.35
N LEU A 857 0.67 2.36 0.02
CA LEU A 857 0.62 3.13 1.25
C LEU A 857 0.55 2.21 2.47
N ALA A 858 -0.28 1.16 2.45
CA ALA A 858 -0.28 0.15 3.51
C ALA A 858 1.11 -0.50 3.66
N ASP A 859 1.74 -0.83 2.54
CA ASP A 859 3.10 -1.39 2.48
C ASP A 859 4.15 -0.46 3.10
N THR A 860 4.04 0.85 2.86
CA THR A 860 4.92 1.88 3.42
C THR A 860 4.78 1.97 4.94
N LEU A 861 3.59 1.69 5.47
CA LEU A 861 3.29 1.75 6.90
C LEU A 861 3.67 0.47 7.65
N ARG A 862 3.74 -0.67 6.96
CA ARG A 862 4.04 -1.97 7.59
C ARG A 862 5.34 -2.04 8.39
N PRO A 863 6.48 -1.45 7.95
CA PRO A 863 7.70 -1.45 8.75
C PRO A 863 7.47 -0.78 10.11
N TYR A 864 6.84 0.39 10.12
CA TYR A 864 6.50 1.10 11.35
C TYR A 864 5.56 0.27 12.24
N GLN A 865 4.59 -0.46 11.65
CA GLN A 865 3.69 -1.35 12.39
C GLN A 865 4.45 -2.50 13.05
N ARG A 866 5.32 -3.18 12.30
CA ARG A 866 6.15 -4.29 12.80
C ARG A 866 7.13 -3.85 13.90
N ASP A 867 7.74 -2.67 13.73
CA ASP A 867 8.72 -2.15 14.68
C ASP A 867 8.07 -1.89 16.05
N ILE A 868 6.82 -1.45 16.07
CA ILE A 868 6.09 -1.23 17.32
C ILE A 868 5.48 -2.52 17.87
N GLU A 869 5.11 -3.52 17.06
CA GLU A 869 4.48 -4.77 17.51
C GLU A 869 5.28 -5.49 18.61
N THR A 870 6.61 -5.47 18.53
CA THR A 870 7.48 -6.08 19.55
C THR A 870 7.36 -5.38 20.90
N VAL A 871 7.18 -4.06 20.90
CA VAL A 871 7.04 -3.26 22.11
C VAL A 871 5.60 -3.30 22.61
N THR A 872 4.63 -3.08 21.73
CA THR A 872 3.21 -2.99 22.06
C THR A 872 2.64 -4.34 22.49
N GLY A 873 3.09 -5.46 21.90
CA GLY A 873 2.66 -6.81 22.27
C GLY A 873 3.24 -7.34 23.59
N ARG A 874 4.15 -6.60 24.24
CA ARG A 874 4.75 -7.01 25.51
C ARG A 874 3.70 -7.08 26.61
N SER A 875 3.45 -8.27 27.15
CA SER A 875 2.58 -8.47 28.30
C SER A 875 3.10 -7.72 29.53
N VAL A 876 2.23 -6.97 30.21
CA VAL A 876 2.57 -6.18 31.41
C VAL A 876 1.88 -6.74 32.65
N ALA A 877 0.57 -6.97 32.58
CA ALA A 877 -0.22 -7.44 33.72
C ALA A 877 -1.45 -8.23 33.26
N ARG A 878 -2.16 -8.84 34.20
CA ARG A 878 -3.48 -9.44 33.95
C ARG A 878 -4.53 -8.68 34.76
N ILE A 879 -5.55 -8.12 34.12
CA ILE A 879 -6.63 -7.36 34.76
C ILE A 879 -7.85 -8.29 34.96
N LYS A 880 -8.49 -8.24 36.14
CA LYS A 880 -9.61 -9.14 36.46
C LYS A 880 -10.90 -8.81 35.71
N THR A 881 -11.26 -7.53 35.63
CA THR A 881 -12.50 -7.03 35.02
C THR A 881 -12.22 -5.81 34.17
N GLU A 882 -13.01 -5.59 33.12
CA GLU A 882 -12.90 -4.42 32.26
C GLU A 882 -13.03 -3.12 33.08
N LEU A 883 -12.11 -2.19 32.88
CA LEU A 883 -12.06 -0.90 33.57
C LEU A 883 -12.45 0.20 32.59
N ARG A 884 -13.72 0.60 32.63
CA ARG A 884 -14.30 1.63 31.75
C ARG A 884 -14.15 3.04 32.29
N ARG A 885 -14.06 4.00 31.37
CA ARG A 885 -14.16 5.44 31.60
C ARG A 885 -15.62 5.86 31.67
N GLY A 886 -16.27 5.63 32.81
CA GLY A 886 -17.67 5.99 33.01
C GLY A 886 -17.98 6.40 34.44
N GLY A 887 -18.67 7.54 34.60
CA GLY A 887 -18.98 8.14 35.91
C GLY A 887 -18.12 9.36 36.23
N GLU A 888 -18.29 9.92 37.44
CA GLU A 888 -17.50 11.08 37.92
C GLU A 888 -16.07 10.67 38.30
N GLU A 889 -15.94 9.55 39.03
CA GLU A 889 -14.66 8.90 39.33
C GLU A 889 -14.78 7.40 39.01
N TYR A 890 -13.86 6.88 38.19
CA TYR A 890 -13.90 5.51 37.70
C TYR A 890 -12.69 4.69 38.12
N ALA A 891 -12.86 3.36 38.14
CA ALA A 891 -11.91 2.41 38.70
C ALA A 891 -10.51 2.50 38.04
N LEU A 892 -10.47 2.71 36.72
CA LEU A 892 -9.22 2.93 35.98
C LEU A 892 -8.49 4.19 36.47
N GLY A 893 -9.20 5.29 36.67
CA GLY A 893 -8.63 6.54 37.14
C GLY A 893 -8.08 6.45 38.57
N ARG A 894 -8.77 5.72 39.46
CA ARG A 894 -8.27 5.43 40.82
C ARG A 894 -6.99 4.59 40.79
N LEU A 895 -6.95 3.57 39.94
CA LEU A 895 -5.77 2.72 39.77
C LEU A 895 -4.56 3.52 39.28
N ILE A 896 -4.76 4.44 38.32
CA ILE A 896 -3.70 5.32 37.83
C ILE A 896 -3.26 6.31 38.90
N ALA A 897 -4.19 6.93 39.63
CA ALA A 897 -3.85 7.84 40.72
C ALA A 897 -3.05 7.13 41.82
N ASP A 898 -3.39 5.88 42.14
CA ASP A 898 -2.60 5.05 43.06
C ASP A 898 -1.21 4.75 42.52
N ALA A 899 -1.10 4.39 41.24
CA ALA A 899 0.19 4.16 40.63
C ALA A 899 1.09 5.40 40.75
N GLN A 900 0.58 6.57 40.38
CA GLN A 900 1.34 7.81 40.45
C GLN A 900 1.73 8.13 41.89
N ARG A 901 0.81 8.06 42.86
CA ARG A 901 1.12 8.33 44.28
C ARG A 901 2.16 7.36 44.84
N ASN A 902 2.01 6.06 44.59
CA ASN A 902 2.91 5.04 45.14
C ASN A 902 4.31 5.14 44.52
N MET A 903 4.40 5.29 43.20
CA MET A 903 5.68 5.35 42.49
C MET A 903 6.45 6.64 42.79
N THR A 904 5.74 7.73 43.06
CA THR A 904 6.35 9.02 43.43
C THR A 904 6.49 9.24 44.93
N LYS A 905 5.97 8.33 45.77
CA LYS A 905 6.01 8.40 47.24
C LYS A 905 5.48 9.73 47.81
N THR A 906 4.34 10.20 47.29
CA THR A 906 3.71 11.45 47.72
C THR A 906 2.53 11.24 48.68
N ASP A 907 2.14 12.31 49.37
CA ASP A 907 0.95 12.31 50.23
C ASP A 907 -0.33 12.11 49.41
N VAL A 908 -0.40 12.78 48.25
CA VAL A 908 -1.57 12.82 47.35
C VAL A 908 -1.13 12.65 45.90
N ALA A 909 -2.00 12.11 45.05
CA ALA A 909 -1.88 12.25 43.59
C ALA A 909 -3.19 12.76 42.98
N LEU A 910 -3.09 13.57 41.94
CA LEU A 910 -4.22 14.06 41.15
C LEU A 910 -3.98 13.82 39.66
N VAL A 911 -4.94 13.17 39.01
CA VAL A 911 -4.89 12.80 37.59
C VAL A 911 -6.11 13.37 36.89
N ASN A 912 -5.92 14.22 35.88
CA ASN A 912 -7.05 14.78 35.13
C ASN A 912 -7.68 13.73 34.20
N SER A 913 -9.01 13.73 34.11
CA SER A 913 -9.75 12.77 33.27
C SER A 913 -9.39 12.87 31.79
N GLY A 914 -9.06 14.07 31.30
CA GLY A 914 -8.58 14.30 29.94
C GLY A 914 -7.28 13.59 29.59
N GLY A 915 -6.46 13.25 30.59
CA GLY A 915 -5.21 12.50 30.45
C GLY A 915 -5.38 11.00 30.20
N ILE A 916 -6.60 10.45 30.44
CA ILE A 916 -6.93 9.03 30.28
C ILE A 916 -7.75 8.87 29.00
N ARG A 917 -7.26 8.07 28.04
CA ARG A 917 -7.74 8.12 26.64
C ARG A 917 -8.48 6.87 26.15
N ALA A 918 -8.38 5.75 26.86
CA ALA A 918 -9.06 4.50 26.50
C ALA A 918 -9.57 3.76 27.74
N ASP A 919 -10.55 2.88 27.52
CA ASP A 919 -10.92 1.85 28.49
C ASP A 919 -9.82 0.77 28.55
N LEU A 920 -9.76 0.01 29.63
CA LEU A 920 -8.81 -1.11 29.77
C LEU A 920 -9.55 -2.44 29.86
N ALA A 921 -9.35 -3.31 28.87
CA ALA A 921 -10.00 -4.62 28.81
C ALA A 921 -9.60 -5.56 29.97
N ALA A 922 -10.47 -6.53 30.28
CA ALA A 922 -10.11 -7.63 31.16
C ALA A 922 -9.14 -8.61 30.46
N GLY A 923 -8.35 -9.34 31.25
CA GLY A 923 -7.42 -10.34 30.74
C GLY A 923 -5.98 -9.83 30.68
N THR A 924 -5.16 -10.42 29.82
CA THR A 924 -3.76 -10.02 29.65
C THR A 924 -3.71 -8.64 29.00
N VAL A 925 -3.12 -7.69 29.70
CA VAL A 925 -2.90 -6.32 29.26
C VAL A 925 -1.44 -6.17 28.83
N THR A 926 -1.26 -5.55 27.68
CA THR A 926 0.02 -5.31 27.04
C THR A 926 0.50 -3.87 27.25
N TYR A 927 1.74 -3.59 26.87
CA TYR A 927 2.25 -2.22 26.83
C TYR A 927 1.42 -1.34 25.89
N GLY A 928 1.01 -1.87 24.73
CA GLY A 928 0.18 -1.16 23.77
C GLY A 928 -1.15 -0.72 24.37
N ASP A 929 -1.82 -1.60 25.11
CA ASP A 929 -3.08 -1.29 25.79
C ASP A 929 -2.90 -0.16 26.82
N LEU A 930 -1.85 -0.20 27.64
CA LEU A 930 -1.58 0.83 28.64
C LEU A 930 -1.19 2.16 28.02
N TYR A 931 -0.47 2.14 26.91
CA TYR A 931 -0.17 3.36 26.16
C TYR A 931 -1.43 3.99 25.59
N GLN A 932 -2.37 3.20 25.06
CA GLN A 932 -3.67 3.74 24.64
C GLN A 932 -4.44 4.40 25.79
N VAL A 933 -4.24 3.95 27.02
CA VAL A 933 -4.81 4.58 28.22
C VAL A 933 -4.09 5.89 28.56
N GLN A 934 -2.75 5.95 28.56
CA GLN A 934 -1.94 7.14 28.87
C GLN A 934 -0.91 7.46 27.76
N PRO A 935 -1.33 8.06 26.61
CA PRO A 935 -0.46 8.21 25.44
C PRO A 935 0.45 9.44 25.47
N PHE A 936 0.26 10.35 26.43
CA PHE A 936 0.98 11.63 26.47
C PHE A 936 2.39 11.52 27.04
N GLN A 937 2.69 10.43 27.77
CA GLN A 937 3.98 10.20 28.39
C GLN A 937 4.41 11.41 29.25
N ASN A 938 3.48 11.96 30.03
CA ASN A 938 3.76 13.12 30.86
C ASN A 938 4.79 12.77 31.93
N ARG A 939 5.66 13.71 32.28
CA ARG A 939 6.59 13.53 33.40
C ARG A 939 5.84 13.75 34.70
N LEU A 940 6.03 12.86 35.67
CA LEU A 940 5.50 13.03 37.01
C LEU A 940 6.39 13.99 37.80
N VAL A 941 5.76 15.02 38.35
CA VAL A 941 6.40 15.99 39.23
C VAL A 941 5.81 15.90 40.63
N ARG A 942 6.66 16.04 41.63
CA ARG A 942 6.25 16.22 43.02
C ARG A 942 6.17 17.71 43.33
N LEU A 943 4.95 18.18 43.57
CA LEU A 943 4.68 19.55 44.01
C LEU A 943 4.64 19.63 45.54
N PHE A 944 5.12 20.75 46.07
CA PHE A 944 4.98 21.11 47.49
C PHE A 944 3.82 22.10 47.63
N VAL A 945 2.64 21.61 48.02
CA VAL A 945 1.38 22.35 47.93
C VAL A 945 0.84 22.66 49.33
N PRO A 946 0.69 23.95 49.71
CA PRO A 946 -0.07 24.33 50.90
C PRO A 946 -1.51 23.80 50.86
N GLY A 947 -2.05 23.35 51.98
CA GLY A 947 -3.39 22.74 52.04
C GLY A 947 -4.49 23.61 51.44
N LYS A 948 -4.40 24.94 51.60
CA LYS A 948 -5.32 25.89 50.96
C LYS A 948 -5.32 25.81 49.43
N LEU A 949 -4.15 25.64 48.80
CA LEU A 949 -4.03 25.48 47.34
C LEU A 949 -4.43 24.08 46.88
N LEU A 950 -4.15 23.04 47.69
CA LEU A 950 -4.67 21.70 47.42
C LEU A 950 -6.21 21.71 47.44
N LYS A 951 -6.84 22.40 48.41
CA LYS A 951 -8.28 22.60 48.45
C LYS A 951 -8.80 23.33 47.20
N ALA A 952 -8.11 24.36 46.73
CA ALA A 952 -8.47 25.06 45.50
C ALA A 952 -8.39 24.15 44.26
N ALA A 953 -7.39 23.27 44.18
CA ALA A 953 -7.28 22.27 43.11
C ALA A 953 -8.43 21.25 43.16
N LEU A 954 -8.85 20.82 44.36
CA LEU A 954 -10.00 19.94 44.52
C LEU A 954 -11.33 20.63 44.18
N GLU A 955 -11.48 21.91 44.51
CA GLU A 955 -12.62 22.73 44.08
C GLU A 955 -12.70 22.85 42.56
N HIS A 956 -11.55 23.05 41.92
CA HIS A 956 -11.45 23.07 40.45
C HIS A 956 -11.84 21.72 39.85
N ALA A 957 -11.37 20.62 40.42
CA ALA A 957 -11.70 19.27 39.96
C ALA A 957 -13.21 18.97 39.94
N VAL A 958 -14.01 19.65 40.77
CA VAL A 958 -15.47 19.47 40.85
C VAL A 958 -16.27 20.69 40.36
N ALA A 959 -15.63 21.60 39.62
CA ALA A 959 -16.24 22.83 39.14
C ALA A 959 -17.25 22.63 37.99
N GLY A 960 -17.06 21.60 37.17
CA GLY A 960 -17.94 21.25 36.06
C GLY A 960 -19.20 20.48 36.48
N ASP A 961 -19.94 19.95 35.51
CA ASP A 961 -21.12 19.10 35.74
C ASP A 961 -20.77 17.71 36.29
N ARG A 962 -19.51 17.29 36.08
CA ARG A 962 -18.90 16.06 36.58
C ARG A 962 -17.49 16.38 37.09
N ALA A 963 -16.96 15.52 37.96
CA ALA A 963 -15.57 15.63 38.39
C ALA A 963 -14.61 15.37 37.22
N ASP A 964 -13.58 16.20 37.09
CA ASP A 964 -12.57 16.13 36.02
C ASP A 964 -11.21 15.60 36.51
N ALA A 965 -11.16 14.99 37.70
CA ALA A 965 -9.95 14.35 38.20
C ALA A 965 -10.20 13.14 39.10
N HIS A 966 -9.19 12.28 39.14
CA HIS A 966 -9.09 11.10 40.01
C HIS A 966 -8.03 11.37 41.07
N ALA A 967 -8.30 10.95 42.30
CA ALA A 967 -7.43 11.23 43.43
C ALA A 967 -6.89 9.95 44.09
N SER A 968 -5.72 10.06 44.72
CA SER A 968 -5.19 9.06 45.64
C SER A 968 -4.63 9.73 46.89
N GLY A 969 -4.69 9.04 48.04
CA GLY A 969 -4.22 9.57 49.32
C GLY A 969 -5.23 10.44 50.07
N LEU A 970 -6.41 10.68 49.50
CA LEU A 970 -7.50 11.43 50.12
C LEU A 970 -8.87 11.02 49.58
N GLU A 971 -9.91 11.41 50.30
CA GLU A 971 -11.33 11.38 49.92
C GLU A 971 -11.90 12.81 49.96
N VAL A 972 -12.78 13.14 49.01
CA VAL A 972 -13.42 14.45 48.83
C VAL A 972 -14.93 14.28 48.78
N TRP A 973 -15.66 15.06 49.57
CA TRP A 973 -17.12 15.17 49.47
C TRP A 973 -17.50 16.55 48.97
N TYR A 974 -18.38 16.63 47.97
CA TYR A 974 -18.80 17.90 47.39
C TYR A 974 -20.31 17.97 47.11
N ASP A 975 -20.84 19.18 47.04
CA ASP A 975 -22.24 19.47 46.72
C ASP A 975 -22.29 20.34 45.45
N PRO A 976 -22.77 19.82 44.31
CA PRO A 976 -22.78 20.54 43.04
C PRO A 976 -23.77 21.71 43.02
N ARG A 977 -24.71 21.78 43.98
CA ARG A 977 -25.67 22.89 44.12
C ARG A 977 -25.01 24.14 44.70
N LYS A 978 -23.82 24.02 45.28
CA LYS A 978 -23.05 25.17 45.77
C LYS A 978 -22.35 25.88 44.61
N ARG A 979 -22.08 27.18 44.83
CA ARG A 979 -21.33 28.02 43.90
C ARG A 979 -19.97 27.39 43.61
N VAL A 980 -19.56 27.39 42.34
CA VAL A 980 -18.23 26.96 41.90
C VAL A 980 -17.15 27.64 42.76
N GLY A 981 -16.17 26.87 43.22
CA GLY A 981 -15.14 27.31 44.18
C GLY A 981 -15.52 27.12 45.65
N HIS A 982 -16.74 26.69 45.96
CA HIS A 982 -17.21 26.37 47.32
C HIS A 982 -18.01 25.05 47.39
N ARG A 983 -17.79 24.16 46.42
CA ARG A 983 -18.49 22.89 46.30
C ARG A 983 -17.93 21.84 47.26
N VAL A 984 -16.65 21.86 47.60
CA VAL A 984 -16.03 20.90 48.51
C VAL A 984 -16.49 21.14 49.94
N THR A 985 -17.14 20.14 50.52
CA THR A 985 -17.72 20.17 51.87
C THR A 985 -16.86 19.49 52.92
N LYS A 986 -16.07 18.49 52.52
CA LYS A 986 -15.19 17.73 53.41
C LYS A 986 -14.04 17.14 52.60
N VAL A 987 -12.85 17.10 53.20
CA VAL A 987 -11.68 16.36 52.69
C VAL A 987 -11.12 15.52 53.83
N ARG A 988 -10.82 14.25 53.58
CA ARG A 988 -10.20 13.33 54.54
C ARG A 988 -8.98 12.70 53.90
N LEU A 989 -7.81 12.85 54.51
CA LEU A 989 -6.58 12.21 54.07
C LEU A 989 -6.61 10.71 54.41
N ALA A 990 -5.80 9.90 53.72
CA ALA A 990 -5.70 8.46 53.93
C ALA A 990 -5.30 8.06 55.37
N ASN A 991 -4.65 8.96 56.12
CA ASN A 991 -4.33 8.76 57.54
C ASN A 991 -5.49 9.10 58.50
N GLY A 992 -6.68 9.38 57.97
CA GLY A 992 -7.90 9.70 58.70
C GLY A 992 -8.05 11.17 59.12
N ARG A 993 -7.02 12.02 58.93
CA ARG A 993 -7.06 13.45 59.33
C ARG A 993 -7.77 14.31 58.29
N GLY A 994 -8.29 15.45 58.72
CA GLY A 994 -8.76 16.51 57.82
C GLY A 994 -7.61 17.20 57.08
N LEU A 995 -7.94 17.88 55.99
CA LEU A 995 -7.00 18.77 55.30
C LEU A 995 -6.74 20.03 56.15
N ASP A 996 -5.48 20.37 56.36
CA ASP A 996 -5.05 21.57 57.10
C ASP A 996 -4.52 22.61 56.12
N ASP A 997 -5.16 23.78 56.08
CA ASP A 997 -4.85 24.85 55.13
C ASP A 997 -3.41 25.36 55.23
N GLY A 998 -2.80 25.31 56.43
CA GLY A 998 -1.45 25.83 56.71
C GLY A 998 -0.33 24.79 56.52
N ARG A 999 -0.67 23.50 56.44
CA ARG A 999 0.30 22.43 56.23
C ARG A 999 0.66 22.30 54.74
N THR A 1000 1.93 22.00 54.47
CA THR A 1000 2.39 21.64 53.11
C THR A 1000 2.26 20.14 52.90
N TYR A 1001 1.74 19.74 51.73
CA TYR A 1001 1.58 18.37 51.29
C TYR A 1001 2.39 18.14 50.02
N THR A 1002 2.91 16.93 49.86
CA THR A 1002 3.51 16.49 48.59
C THR A 1002 2.41 15.96 47.67
N VAL A 1003 2.30 16.52 46.46
CA VAL A 1003 1.26 16.16 45.49
C VAL A 1003 1.92 15.72 44.19
N ALA A 1004 1.67 14.49 43.78
CA ALA A 1004 2.08 13.98 42.47
C ALA A 1004 1.06 14.40 41.41
N VAL A 1005 1.56 15.07 40.37
CA VAL A 1005 0.79 15.46 39.19
C VAL A 1005 1.67 15.31 37.95
N SER A 1006 1.06 15.34 36.77
CA SER A 1006 1.82 15.54 35.54
C SER A 1006 2.44 16.94 35.49
N ASP A 1007 3.56 17.06 34.79
CA ASP A 1007 4.17 18.33 34.40
C ASP A 1007 3.18 19.26 33.68
N PHE A 1008 2.26 18.71 32.88
CA PHE A 1008 1.13 19.44 32.29
C PHE A 1008 0.25 20.13 33.34
N LEU A 1009 -0.21 19.39 34.36
CA LEU A 1009 -1.04 19.97 35.43
C LEU A 1009 -0.25 20.95 36.29
N ALA A 1010 1.03 20.67 36.59
CA ALA A 1010 1.90 21.59 37.32
C ALA A 1010 2.09 22.93 36.62
N ALA A 1011 2.10 22.94 35.28
CA ALA A 1011 2.13 24.17 34.49
C ALA A 1011 0.75 24.86 34.37
N GLY A 1012 -0.28 24.34 35.02
CA GLY A 1012 -1.64 24.86 34.99
C GLY A 1012 -2.48 24.41 33.80
N GLY A 1013 -2.10 23.30 33.16
CA GLY A 1013 -2.93 22.59 32.20
C GLY A 1013 -4.28 22.16 32.80
N SER A 1014 -5.29 21.92 31.95
CA SER A 1014 -6.69 21.66 32.37
C SER A 1014 -7.28 22.72 33.32
N GLY A 1015 -6.73 23.94 33.35
CA GLY A 1015 -7.20 25.02 34.22
C GLY A 1015 -6.66 24.99 35.65
N TYR A 1016 -5.74 24.08 35.99
CA TYR A 1016 -5.10 23.97 37.31
C TYR A 1016 -4.07 25.08 37.59
N THR A 1017 -4.43 26.32 37.28
CA THR A 1017 -3.56 27.51 37.36
C THR A 1017 -2.99 27.75 38.76
N MET A 1018 -3.65 27.25 39.82
CA MET A 1018 -3.19 27.33 41.20
C MET A 1018 -1.87 26.57 41.46
N PHE A 1019 -1.45 25.67 40.57
CA PHE A 1019 -0.16 24.99 40.65
C PHE A 1019 1.00 25.77 40.03
N ARG A 1020 0.72 26.78 39.20
CA ARG A 1020 1.78 27.53 38.50
C ARG A 1020 2.72 28.21 39.50
N GLY A 1021 4.02 28.01 39.27
CA GLY A 1021 5.08 28.65 40.07
C GLY A 1021 5.32 28.02 41.45
N LEU A 1022 4.62 26.94 41.80
CA LEU A 1022 4.93 26.18 43.01
C LEU A 1022 6.29 25.47 42.90
N PRO A 1023 7.01 25.27 44.02
CA PRO A 1023 8.19 24.42 44.05
C PRO A 1023 7.83 23.01 43.54
N ALA A 1024 8.60 22.53 42.57
CA ALA A 1024 8.39 21.26 41.90
C ALA A 1024 9.72 20.50 41.78
N GLU A 1025 9.66 19.20 42.06
CA GLU A 1025 10.75 18.25 41.83
C GLU A 1025 10.35 17.32 40.67
N ASP A 1026 11.14 17.32 39.60
CA ASP A 1026 10.97 16.36 38.50
C ASP A 1026 11.60 15.02 38.90
N LEU A 1027 10.79 13.97 38.96
CA LEU A 1027 11.20 12.67 39.47
C LEU A 1027 11.83 11.76 38.40
N GLY A 1028 11.95 12.24 37.15
CA GLY A 1028 12.49 11.45 36.04
C GLY A 1028 11.60 10.28 35.63
N LEU A 1029 10.35 10.23 36.10
CA LEU A 1029 9.41 9.15 35.86
C LEU A 1029 8.30 9.61 34.93
N VAL A 1030 8.00 8.81 33.91
CA VAL A 1030 6.86 9.03 33.02
C VAL A 1030 5.61 8.37 33.62
N ASP A 1031 4.45 9.00 33.45
CA ASP A 1031 3.17 8.55 33.99
C ASP A 1031 2.77 7.13 33.56
N LEU A 1032 2.99 6.77 32.29
CA LEU A 1032 2.83 5.41 31.77
C LEU A 1032 3.77 4.40 32.44
N ASP A 1033 5.05 4.75 32.59
CA ASP A 1033 6.04 3.87 33.23
C ASP A 1033 5.71 3.66 34.71
N ALA A 1034 5.20 4.70 35.38
CA ALA A 1034 4.70 4.59 36.75
C ALA A 1034 3.54 3.59 36.84
N LEU A 1035 2.58 3.64 35.90
CA LEU A 1035 1.49 2.66 35.84
C LEU A 1035 2.01 1.24 35.60
N ILE A 1036 2.91 1.04 34.64
CA ILE A 1036 3.51 -0.26 34.32
C ILE A 1036 4.24 -0.84 35.55
N GLN A 1037 5.09 -0.04 36.19
CA GLN A 1037 5.86 -0.46 37.37
C GLN A 1037 4.94 -0.78 38.55
N TYR A 1038 3.88 0.01 38.75
CA TYR A 1038 2.91 -0.24 39.80
C TYR A 1038 2.13 -1.54 39.56
N LEU A 1039 1.66 -1.78 38.32
CA LEU A 1039 0.97 -3.02 37.97
C LEU A 1039 1.85 -4.26 38.16
N ALA A 1040 3.16 -4.16 37.90
CA ALA A 1040 4.11 -5.26 38.04
C ALA A 1040 4.30 -5.73 39.50
N VAL A 1041 4.02 -4.88 40.49
CA VAL A 1041 4.14 -5.24 41.92
C VAL A 1041 2.81 -5.66 42.55
N LEU A 1042 1.69 -5.54 41.84
CA LEU A 1042 0.38 -5.99 42.31
C LEU A 1042 0.19 -7.49 42.03
N ARG A 1043 -0.61 -8.15 42.86
CA ARG A 1043 -0.92 -9.58 42.69
C ARG A 1043 -1.87 -9.78 41.50
N PRO A 1044 -1.51 -10.56 40.46
CA PRO A 1044 -2.41 -10.83 39.34
C PRO A 1044 -3.47 -11.91 39.69
N PRO A 1045 -4.69 -11.84 39.10
CA PRO A 1045 -5.16 -10.74 38.26
C PRO A 1045 -5.45 -9.48 39.11
N VAL A 1046 -4.98 -8.34 38.62
CA VAL A 1046 -5.10 -7.04 39.29
C VAL A 1046 -6.57 -6.60 39.30
N GLU A 1047 -7.01 -6.17 40.47
CA GLU A 1047 -8.30 -5.52 40.69
C GLU A 1047 -8.07 -4.04 40.95
N ALA A 1048 -8.86 -3.19 40.30
CA ALA A 1048 -8.83 -1.77 40.59
C ALA A 1048 -9.39 -1.48 41.99
N PRO A 1049 -8.94 -0.40 42.66
CA PRO A 1049 -9.43 -0.03 43.98
C PRO A 1049 -10.96 0.18 44.00
N GLY A 1050 -11.63 -0.51 44.92
CA GLY A 1050 -13.09 -0.49 45.08
C GLY A 1050 -13.60 0.66 45.95
N ASP A 1051 -12.71 1.38 46.64
CA ASP A 1051 -13.05 2.54 47.47
C ASP A 1051 -13.37 3.77 46.59
N ALA A 1052 -14.54 4.38 46.81
CA ALA A 1052 -14.87 5.66 46.20
C ALA A 1052 -14.11 6.78 46.93
N ARG A 1053 -13.48 7.69 46.19
CA ARG A 1053 -12.70 8.81 46.75
C ARG A 1053 -13.28 10.16 46.42
N VAL A 1054 -14.11 10.26 45.39
CA VAL A 1054 -14.91 11.44 45.09
C VAL A 1054 -16.39 11.15 45.35
N HIS A 1055 -16.98 11.88 46.29
CA HIS A 1055 -18.33 11.64 46.82
C HIS A 1055 -19.22 12.84 46.56
N ARG A 1056 -20.18 12.67 45.63
CA ARG A 1056 -21.24 13.65 45.38
C ARG A 1056 -22.36 13.51 46.42
N ARG A 1057 -22.72 14.61 47.07
CA ARG A 1057 -23.82 14.70 48.05
C ARG A 1057 -25.12 15.22 47.47
#